data_AF-A0A655E395-F1
#
_entry.id   AF-A0A655E395-F1
#
_cell.length_a   1.000
_cell.length_b   1.000
_cell.length_c   1.000
_cell.angle_alpha   90.00
_cell.angle_beta   90.00
_cell.angle_gamma   90.00
#
_symmetry.space_group_name_H-M   'P 1'
#
loop_
_entity.id
_entity.type
_entity.pdbx_description
1 polymer ?
#
loop_
_entity_poly.entity_id
_entity_poly.type
_entity_poly.pdbx_seq_one_letter_code
_entity_poly.pdbx_strand_id
1 'polypeptide(L)'
;MNSTSYFYNHSSQWRYETVTAEELLSPMADKSRYSGHLIDFNVRAERMGWLPSAPQLGTNPLYIAREAEKAGMTPVDYTVKSLKEGSIRFAAEQPENGKNHPRNLFIWRSNLLGSSGKGHEYMLKYLLGTEHGIQGLDLGKQGGVKPEEVEWRDNGLDGKLDLVVTLDFRLSSTCLYSDIVLPTATWYEKDDMNTSDMHPFIHPLSAAVDPAWESKSDWEIYKGIAKKFSEVCVGHLGKETDVVTLPIQHDSAAELAQPLDVKDWKKGECDLIPGKTAPHIMTVERDYPATYERFTSIGPLMEKIGNGGKGIAWNTQSEMDLLRKLNYTKADGPAKGQPMLNTAIDAAEMILTLAPETNGQVAVKAWAALSEFTGRDHTHLATNKEEEKIRFRDIQAQPRKIISSPTWSGLEDEHVSYNAGYTNVHELIPWRTLSGRQQLYQDHQWMRDFGESLLVYRPPIDTRSVKAVMGRKSNGNPEKALNFLTPHQKWGIHSTYSDNLLMLTLSRGGPIVWMSETDAKELGIEDNDWIEVFNSNGALTARAVVSQRVPAGMTMMYHAQERIVNLPGSEITQQRGGIHNSVTRITPKPTHMIGGYAQLAYGFNYYGTVGSNRDEFVVVRKMKNINWLDGEGNDQVQESVK
;
A
#
# COMPACT_ATOMS: atom_id res chain seq x y z
N MET A 1 -0.89 6.94 -5.70
CA MET A 1 0.34 6.58 -4.98
C MET A 1 0.42 5.05 -4.92
N ASN A 2 1.60 4.47 -5.10
CA ASN A 2 1.94 3.11 -4.69
C ASN A 2 2.80 3.15 -3.41
N SER A 3 2.35 2.48 -2.35
CA SER A 3 2.87 2.75 -1.00
C SER A 3 4.32 2.34 -0.75
N THR A 4 4.83 1.33 -1.46
CA THR A 4 6.23 0.90 -1.29
C THR A 4 7.21 2.01 -1.69
N SER A 5 7.05 2.63 -2.88
CA SER A 5 7.87 3.78 -3.29
C SER A 5 7.70 4.96 -2.33
N TYR A 6 6.47 5.21 -1.89
CA TYR A 6 6.18 6.28 -0.95
C TYR A 6 6.91 6.10 0.38
N PHE A 7 6.82 4.92 1.01
CA PHE A 7 7.50 4.68 2.28
C PHE A 7 9.02 4.54 2.09
N TYR A 8 9.49 3.95 0.99
CA TYR A 8 10.91 3.91 0.68
C TYR A 8 11.52 5.32 0.66
N ASN A 9 10.83 6.27 0.05
CA ASN A 9 11.19 7.68 0.01
C ASN A 9 11.03 8.37 1.38
N HIS A 10 9.82 8.40 1.93
CA HIS A 10 9.50 9.29 3.06
C HIS A 10 9.94 8.75 4.41
N SER A 11 10.03 7.43 4.60
CA SER A 11 10.74 6.87 5.76
C SER A 11 12.25 6.78 5.52
N SER A 12 12.74 7.37 4.43
CA SER A 12 14.15 7.53 4.09
C SER A 12 14.96 6.23 4.08
N GLN A 13 14.31 5.09 3.81
CA GLN A 13 14.97 3.78 3.74
C GLN A 13 15.98 3.71 2.58
N TRP A 14 15.74 4.50 1.52
CA TRP A 14 16.68 4.67 0.42
C TRP A 14 18.07 5.19 0.85
N ARG A 15 18.16 5.91 1.97
CA ARG A 15 19.44 6.40 2.50
C ARG A 15 20.37 5.27 2.97
N TYR A 16 19.85 4.05 3.09
CA TYR A 16 20.54 2.88 3.63
C TYR A 16 20.56 1.73 2.61
N GLU A 17 20.33 2.02 1.34
CA GLU A 17 20.28 0.98 0.33
C GLU A 17 21.63 0.27 0.19
N THR A 18 21.55 -1.03 0.04
CA THR A 18 22.70 -1.91 -0.09
C THR A 18 22.71 -2.65 -1.44
N VAL A 19 21.54 -2.75 -2.08
CA VAL A 19 21.36 -3.39 -3.38
C VAL A 19 21.44 -2.35 -4.49
N THR A 20 22.21 -2.64 -5.53
CA THR A 20 22.39 -1.74 -6.67
C THR A 20 21.55 -2.19 -7.86
N ALA A 21 21.19 -1.27 -8.76
CA ALA A 21 20.60 -1.69 -10.03
C ALA A 21 21.60 -2.50 -10.86
N GLU A 22 22.89 -2.14 -10.80
CA GLU A 22 23.95 -2.76 -11.59
C GLU A 22 24.09 -4.28 -11.34
N GLU A 23 24.00 -4.72 -10.09
CA GLU A 23 24.11 -6.14 -9.75
C GLU A 23 22.86 -6.97 -10.13
N LEU A 24 21.77 -6.31 -10.51
CA LEU A 24 20.52 -6.94 -10.94
C LEU A 24 20.38 -7.02 -12.47
N LEU A 25 21.24 -6.33 -13.22
CA LEU A 25 21.21 -6.30 -14.67
C LEU A 25 21.53 -7.65 -15.29
N SER A 26 20.99 -7.87 -16.48
CA SER A 26 21.43 -8.94 -17.37
C SER A 26 22.93 -8.75 -17.68
N PRO A 27 23.72 -9.84 -17.77
CA PRO A 27 25.11 -9.76 -18.21
C PRO A 27 25.25 -9.27 -19.66
N MET A 28 24.16 -9.25 -20.44
CA MET A 28 24.13 -8.76 -21.82
C MET A 28 23.69 -7.29 -21.95
N ALA A 29 23.30 -6.64 -20.84
CA ALA A 29 22.85 -5.26 -20.86
C ALA A 29 24.04 -4.29 -20.89
N ASP A 30 23.85 -3.16 -21.58
CA ASP A 30 24.78 -2.04 -21.47
C ASP A 30 24.60 -1.34 -20.12
N LYS A 31 25.50 -1.66 -19.19
CA LYS A 31 25.51 -1.10 -17.83
C LYS A 31 25.55 0.42 -17.79
N SER A 32 26.16 1.07 -18.79
CA SER A 32 26.30 2.53 -18.80
C SER A 32 24.96 3.27 -18.90
N ARG A 33 23.91 2.60 -19.40
CA ARG A 33 22.55 3.14 -19.51
C ARG A 33 21.79 3.14 -18.18
N TYR A 34 22.29 2.41 -17.18
CA TYR A 34 21.56 2.05 -15.97
C TYR A 34 22.32 2.44 -14.69
N SER A 35 22.95 3.62 -14.70
CA SER A 35 23.57 4.21 -13.50
C SER A 35 22.52 4.76 -12.52
N GLY A 36 22.99 5.07 -11.31
CA GLY A 36 22.19 5.67 -10.25
C GLY A 36 21.68 4.69 -9.21
N HIS A 37 21.14 5.26 -8.15
CA HIS A 37 20.53 4.59 -7.03
C HIS A 37 19.17 3.98 -7.41
N LEU A 38 18.66 2.97 -6.69
CA LEU A 38 17.32 2.41 -6.96
C LEU A 38 16.19 3.45 -6.88
N ILE A 39 16.35 4.49 -6.05
CA ILE A 39 15.41 5.63 -5.99
C ILE A 39 15.44 6.46 -7.27
N ASP A 40 16.58 6.57 -7.96
CA ASP A 40 16.70 7.34 -9.21
C ASP A 40 15.83 6.72 -10.30
N PHE A 41 15.76 5.39 -10.34
CA PHE A 41 14.85 4.65 -11.22
C PHE A 41 13.39 4.96 -10.90
N ASN A 42 13.04 5.15 -9.62
CA ASN A 42 11.69 5.52 -9.23
C ASN A 42 11.36 6.96 -9.64
N VAL A 43 12.27 7.91 -9.45
CA VAL A 43 12.08 9.31 -9.87
C VAL A 43 11.96 9.42 -11.40
N ARG A 44 12.76 8.64 -12.14
CA ARG A 44 12.66 8.48 -13.60
C ARG A 44 11.27 7.95 -13.99
N ALA A 45 10.82 6.86 -13.35
CA ALA A 45 9.50 6.29 -13.59
C ALA A 45 8.36 7.28 -13.31
N GLU A 46 8.44 8.02 -12.19
CA GLU A 46 7.46 9.04 -11.83
C GLU A 46 7.34 10.14 -12.90
N ARG A 47 8.46 10.75 -13.29
CA ARG A 47 8.45 11.84 -14.29
C ARG A 47 8.06 11.38 -15.69
N MET A 48 8.29 10.11 -16.02
CA MET A 48 7.88 9.50 -17.29
C MET A 48 6.41 9.09 -17.32
N GLY A 49 5.69 9.26 -16.20
CA GLY A 49 4.28 8.91 -16.06
C GLY A 49 4.05 7.43 -15.82
N TRP A 50 5.07 6.68 -15.43
CA TRP A 50 4.97 5.24 -15.18
C TRP A 50 4.42 4.91 -13.80
N LEU A 51 4.82 5.67 -12.79
CA LEU A 51 4.35 5.52 -11.41
C LEU A 51 3.76 6.85 -10.90
N PRO A 52 2.85 6.80 -9.92
CA PRO A 52 2.33 8.01 -9.29
C PRO A 52 3.35 8.62 -8.31
N SER A 53 3.31 9.94 -8.18
CA SER A 53 4.04 10.69 -7.16
C SER A 53 3.14 11.09 -5.98
N ALA A 54 3.71 11.19 -4.78
CA ALA A 54 3.03 11.75 -3.60
C ALA A 54 4.05 12.18 -2.51
N PRO A 55 4.12 13.47 -2.14
CA PRO A 55 3.57 14.63 -2.85
C PRO A 55 4.00 14.67 -4.32
N GLN A 56 3.23 15.38 -5.17
CA GLN A 56 3.42 15.32 -6.62
C GLN A 56 4.50 16.28 -7.11
N LEU A 57 4.32 17.57 -6.79
CA LEU A 57 5.15 18.67 -7.27
C LEU A 57 5.81 19.39 -6.09
N GLY A 58 6.97 20.01 -6.31
CA GLY A 58 7.72 20.77 -5.29
C GLY A 58 7.10 22.12 -4.90
N THR A 59 5.90 22.41 -5.41
CA THR A 59 5.10 23.60 -5.12
C THR A 59 3.67 23.18 -4.80
N ASN A 60 2.94 24.03 -4.07
CA ASN A 60 1.54 23.75 -3.76
C ASN A 60 0.72 23.75 -5.07
N PRO A 61 0.09 22.61 -5.43
CA PRO A 61 -0.58 22.48 -6.72
C PRO A 61 -1.80 23.40 -6.88
N LEU A 62 -2.40 23.87 -5.77
CA LEU A 62 -3.49 24.85 -5.78
C LEU A 62 -3.06 26.24 -6.27
N TYR A 63 -1.77 26.56 -6.21
CA TYR A 63 -1.27 27.88 -6.63
C TYR A 63 -0.93 27.94 -8.12
N ILE A 64 -0.79 26.79 -8.79
CA ILE A 64 -0.31 26.72 -10.16
C ILE A 64 -1.30 27.38 -11.13
N ALA A 65 -2.61 27.17 -10.95
CA ALA A 65 -3.62 27.77 -11.81
C ALA A 65 -3.57 29.31 -11.79
N ARG A 66 -3.32 29.90 -10.62
CA ARG A 66 -3.17 31.37 -10.47
C ARG A 66 -1.91 31.89 -11.15
N GLU A 67 -0.80 31.18 -11.04
CA GLU A 67 0.45 31.58 -11.72
C GLU A 67 0.33 31.40 -13.23
N ALA A 68 -0.38 30.38 -13.71
CA ALA A 68 -0.67 30.18 -15.12
C ALA A 68 -1.53 31.33 -15.70
N GLU A 69 -2.55 31.77 -14.96
CA GLU A 69 -3.39 32.92 -15.34
C GLU A 69 -2.56 34.20 -15.50
N LYS A 70 -1.67 34.49 -14.54
CA LYS A 70 -0.74 35.64 -14.63
C LYS A 70 0.19 35.56 -15.83
N ALA A 71 0.58 34.35 -16.23
CA ALA A 71 1.43 34.10 -17.39
C ALA A 71 0.64 34.09 -18.73
N GLY A 72 -0.69 34.23 -18.70
CA GLY A 72 -1.53 34.17 -19.90
C GLY A 72 -1.59 32.78 -20.55
N MET A 73 -1.41 31.71 -19.76
CA MET A 73 -1.38 30.32 -20.21
C MET A 73 -2.43 29.47 -19.51
N THR A 74 -2.80 28.32 -20.09
CA THR A 74 -3.61 27.34 -19.36
C THR A 74 -2.77 26.71 -18.23
N PRO A 75 -3.39 26.23 -17.12
CA PRO A 75 -2.66 25.55 -16.06
C PRO A 75 -1.84 24.36 -16.54
N VAL A 76 -2.35 23.62 -17.55
CA VAL A 76 -1.65 22.48 -18.15
C VAL A 76 -0.40 22.94 -18.89
N ASP A 77 -0.53 23.88 -19.81
CA ASP A 77 0.60 24.36 -20.63
C ASP A 77 1.68 25.04 -19.77
N TYR A 78 1.24 25.83 -18.78
CA TYR A 78 2.15 26.46 -17.81
C TYR A 78 2.92 25.42 -17.00
N THR A 79 2.26 24.35 -16.55
CA THR A 79 2.91 23.27 -15.80
C THR A 79 3.93 22.53 -16.66
N VAL A 80 3.58 22.18 -17.91
CA VAL A 80 4.50 21.53 -18.85
C VAL A 80 5.73 22.40 -19.11
N LYS A 81 5.52 23.69 -19.42
CA LYS A 81 6.61 24.65 -19.64
C LYS A 81 7.50 24.74 -18.40
N SER A 82 6.90 24.89 -17.22
CA SER A 82 7.62 25.02 -15.95
C SER A 82 8.40 23.77 -15.57
N LEU A 83 7.90 22.57 -15.90
CA LEU A 83 8.62 21.30 -15.71
C LEU A 83 9.83 21.19 -16.65
N LYS A 84 9.68 21.59 -17.93
CA LYS A 84 10.82 21.62 -18.87
C LYS A 84 11.89 22.63 -18.45
N GLU A 85 11.49 23.80 -17.95
CA GLU A 85 12.38 24.87 -17.50
C GLU A 85 12.97 24.64 -16.10
N GLY A 86 12.40 23.71 -15.32
CA GLY A 86 12.82 23.40 -13.94
C GLY A 86 12.32 24.38 -12.88
N SER A 87 11.45 25.34 -13.23
CA SER A 87 10.81 26.26 -12.28
C SER A 87 9.74 25.57 -11.42
N ILE A 88 9.14 24.49 -11.93
CA ILE A 88 8.41 23.49 -11.17
C ILE A 88 9.16 22.16 -11.31
N ARG A 89 9.31 21.42 -10.22
CA ARG A 89 9.99 20.12 -10.17
C ARG A 89 9.07 19.07 -9.57
N PHE A 90 9.31 17.80 -9.88
CA PHE A 90 8.69 16.70 -9.14
C PHE A 90 9.18 16.72 -7.69
N ALA A 91 8.27 16.50 -6.74
CA ALA A 91 8.60 16.58 -5.33
C ALA A 91 9.65 15.53 -4.91
N ALA A 92 9.64 14.38 -5.59
CA ALA A 92 10.54 13.25 -5.36
C ALA A 92 12.03 13.57 -5.62
N GLU A 93 12.34 14.62 -6.38
CA GLU A 93 13.73 15.07 -6.59
C GLU A 93 14.32 15.73 -5.32
N GLN A 94 13.46 16.24 -4.42
CA GLN A 94 13.88 16.97 -3.22
C GLN A 94 13.04 16.60 -1.98
N PRO A 95 12.98 15.31 -1.58
CA PRO A 95 12.03 14.85 -0.56
C PRO A 95 12.33 15.42 0.84
N GLU A 96 13.55 15.89 1.08
CA GLU A 96 14.01 16.41 2.38
C GLU A 96 14.06 17.96 2.43
N ASN A 97 13.49 18.67 1.45
CA ASN A 97 13.57 20.14 1.39
C ASN A 97 12.68 20.90 2.39
N GLY A 98 11.87 20.19 3.18
CA GLY A 98 10.95 20.77 4.17
C GLY A 98 9.51 20.98 3.67
N LYS A 99 9.24 20.85 2.37
CA LYS A 99 7.90 21.02 1.76
C LYS A 99 7.39 19.76 1.08
N ASN A 100 8.29 18.84 0.72
CA ASN A 100 7.99 17.69 -0.15
C ASN A 100 7.74 16.38 0.60
N HIS A 101 7.42 16.45 1.89
CA HIS A 101 7.06 15.28 2.70
C HIS A 101 5.59 15.36 3.14
N PRO A 102 4.95 14.20 3.37
CA PRO A 102 3.62 14.17 3.98
C PRO A 102 3.67 14.73 5.39
N ARG A 103 2.62 15.47 5.77
CA ARG A 103 2.53 16.11 7.09
C ARG A 103 1.40 15.56 7.96
N ASN A 104 0.27 15.18 7.35
CA ASN A 104 -0.83 14.58 8.08
C ASN A 104 -1.07 13.17 7.53
N LEU A 105 -1.09 12.18 8.42
CA LEU A 105 -1.32 10.79 8.08
C LEU A 105 -2.50 10.25 8.90
N PHE A 106 -3.55 9.82 8.19
CA PHE A 106 -4.64 9.07 8.77
C PHE A 106 -4.37 7.57 8.60
N ILE A 107 -4.48 6.81 9.69
CA ILE A 107 -4.32 5.36 9.70
C ILE A 107 -5.59 4.75 10.28
N TRP A 108 -6.30 3.94 9.51
CA TRP A 108 -7.49 3.24 9.98
C TRP A 108 -7.54 1.88 9.30
N ARG A 109 -8.12 0.89 9.99
CA ARG A 109 -8.19 -0.51 9.52
C ARG A 109 -6.80 -1.06 9.16
N SER A 110 -5.76 -0.56 9.82
CA SER A 110 -4.36 -0.85 9.55
C SER A 110 -3.55 -0.68 10.83
N ASN A 111 -2.62 -1.60 11.08
CA ASN A 111 -1.59 -1.45 12.11
C ASN A 111 -0.23 -1.26 11.42
N LEU A 112 -0.03 -0.12 10.76
CA LEU A 112 1.16 0.17 9.97
C LEU A 112 2.45 0.00 10.79
N LEU A 113 2.49 0.59 11.99
CA LEU A 113 3.66 0.62 12.87
C LEU A 113 3.75 -0.60 13.82
N GLY A 114 2.97 -1.65 13.55
CA GLY A 114 3.01 -2.91 14.32
C GLY A 114 2.95 -4.17 13.46
N SER A 115 2.61 -4.03 12.17
CA SER A 115 2.36 -5.15 11.29
C SER A 115 2.99 -4.96 9.91
N SER A 116 2.53 -4.00 9.11
CA SER A 116 2.85 -3.97 7.68
C SER A 116 4.05 -3.10 7.32
N GLY A 117 4.49 -2.18 8.18
CA GLY A 117 5.59 -1.25 7.94
C GLY A 117 6.95 -1.94 7.99
N LYS A 118 7.47 -2.32 6.81
CA LYS A 118 8.86 -2.79 6.65
C LYS A 118 9.81 -1.65 6.95
N GLY A 119 10.90 -1.93 7.64
CA GLY A 119 11.77 -0.87 8.13
C GLY A 119 11.11 -0.06 9.24
N HIS A 120 10.62 -0.74 10.27
CA HIS A 120 9.91 -0.15 11.40
C HIS A 120 10.72 1.00 12.04
N GLU A 121 12.00 0.76 12.33
CA GLU A 121 12.87 1.75 12.97
C GLU A 121 13.11 2.99 12.09
N TYR A 122 13.05 2.83 10.77
CA TYR A 122 13.14 3.95 9.82
C TYR A 122 11.87 4.80 9.82
N MET A 123 10.69 4.18 9.95
CA MET A 123 9.44 4.91 10.11
C MET A 123 9.44 5.71 11.43
N LEU A 124 9.86 5.10 12.53
CA LEU A 124 9.97 5.78 13.83
C LEU A 124 10.89 7.01 13.75
N LYS A 125 12.08 6.86 13.15
CA LYS A 125 13.01 7.97 13.01
C LYS A 125 12.49 9.06 12.06
N TYR A 126 12.27 8.70 10.80
CA TYR A 126 12.12 9.69 9.73
C TYR A 126 10.69 10.20 9.59
N LEU A 127 9.68 9.41 9.97
CA LEU A 127 8.29 9.87 9.96
C LEU A 127 7.88 10.45 11.30
N LEU A 128 8.18 9.79 12.42
CA LEU A 128 7.69 10.19 13.74
C LEU A 128 8.68 11.06 14.52
N GLY A 129 9.98 10.96 14.25
CA GLY A 129 10.99 11.74 14.99
C GLY A 129 11.23 11.23 16.42
N THR A 130 10.92 9.96 16.69
CA THR A 130 11.15 9.34 18.00
C THR A 130 12.53 8.67 18.07
N GLU A 131 12.88 8.15 19.25
CA GLU A 131 13.96 7.17 19.35
C GLU A 131 13.71 5.98 18.41
N HIS A 132 14.81 5.38 17.95
CA HIS A 132 14.79 4.29 16.99
C HIS A 132 15.93 3.29 17.25
N GLY A 133 15.76 2.09 16.72
CA GLY A 133 16.69 0.97 16.84
C GLY A 133 17.65 0.77 15.66
N ILE A 134 17.69 1.63 14.63
CA ILE A 134 18.63 1.47 13.48
C ILE A 134 20.08 1.29 13.96
N GLN A 135 20.74 0.22 13.51
CA GLN A 135 22.12 -0.13 13.90
C GLN A 135 23.15 0.25 12.82
N GLY A 136 22.75 0.24 11.55
CA GLY A 136 23.59 0.53 10.41
C GLY A 136 23.86 2.02 10.20
N LEU A 137 24.88 2.32 9.39
CA LEU A 137 25.20 3.66 8.93
C LEU A 137 24.48 3.95 7.60
N ASP A 138 24.15 5.22 7.32
CA ASP A 138 23.59 5.61 6.02
C ASP A 138 24.70 5.77 4.97
N LEU A 139 24.31 5.91 3.69
CA LEU A 139 25.24 6.05 2.56
C LEU A 139 26.25 7.19 2.78
N GLY A 140 25.82 8.33 3.35
CA GLY A 140 26.69 9.46 3.64
C GLY A 140 27.80 9.11 4.63
N LYS A 141 27.45 8.44 5.73
CA LYS A 141 28.42 7.99 6.74
C LYS A 141 29.32 6.85 6.26
N GLN A 142 28.85 6.03 5.32
CA GLN A 142 29.65 4.97 4.71
C GLN A 142 30.56 5.49 3.59
N GLY A 143 30.38 6.73 3.12
CA GLY A 143 31.06 7.24 1.92
C GLY A 143 30.58 6.56 0.63
N GLY A 144 29.34 6.07 0.62
CA GLY A 144 28.73 5.41 -0.53
C GLY A 144 28.35 6.38 -1.65
N VAL A 145 27.99 5.83 -2.81
CA VAL A 145 27.54 6.61 -3.96
C VAL A 145 26.18 7.24 -3.66
N LYS A 146 26.11 8.57 -3.77
CA LYS A 146 24.88 9.35 -3.60
C LYS A 146 23.99 9.22 -4.86
N PRO A 147 22.66 9.34 -4.74
CA PRO A 147 21.76 9.33 -5.90
C PRO A 147 22.06 10.46 -6.89
N GLU A 148 21.71 10.24 -8.16
CA GLU A 148 21.89 11.17 -9.27
C GLU A 148 20.64 12.05 -9.50
N GLU A 149 19.45 11.59 -9.11
CA GLU A 149 18.17 12.26 -9.36
C GLU A 149 17.54 12.87 -8.10
N VAL A 150 18.06 12.51 -6.92
CA VAL A 150 17.56 12.95 -5.61
C VAL A 150 18.63 13.77 -4.89
N GLU A 151 18.25 14.92 -4.34
CA GLU A 151 19.17 15.73 -3.54
C GLU A 151 19.54 15.03 -2.23
N TRP A 152 20.84 14.94 -1.95
CA TRP A 152 21.36 14.35 -0.72
C TRP A 152 21.69 15.40 0.35
N ARG A 153 21.30 15.12 1.59
CA ARG A 153 21.77 15.83 2.79
C ARG A 153 22.37 14.83 3.77
N ASP A 154 23.55 15.15 4.32
CA ASP A 154 24.24 14.24 5.25
C ASP A 154 23.41 13.99 6.52
N ASN A 155 22.66 14.99 6.97
CA ASN A 155 21.62 14.85 7.98
C ASN A 155 20.24 14.86 7.30
N GLY A 156 19.62 13.68 7.20
CA GLY A 156 18.26 13.56 6.69
C GLY A 156 17.23 14.29 7.57
N LEU A 157 16.08 14.59 6.99
CA LEU A 157 14.97 15.22 7.73
C LEU A 157 14.23 14.16 8.55
N ASP A 158 14.26 14.30 9.88
CA ASP A 158 13.53 13.45 10.83
C ASP A 158 12.15 14.04 11.17
N GLY A 159 11.25 13.24 11.75
CA GLY A 159 9.95 13.74 12.26
C GLY A 159 9.09 14.45 11.22
N LYS A 160 8.95 13.87 10.02
CA LYS A 160 8.24 14.50 8.89
C LYS A 160 6.73 14.66 9.13
N LEU A 161 6.09 13.78 9.90
CA LEU A 161 4.66 13.85 10.16
C LEU A 161 4.38 14.85 11.28
N ASP A 162 3.60 15.89 10.98
CA ASP A 162 3.11 16.86 11.96
C ASP A 162 1.92 16.32 12.76
N LEU A 163 1.16 15.38 12.18
CA LEU A 163 -0.01 14.76 12.82
C LEU A 163 -0.24 13.33 12.34
N VAL A 164 -0.28 12.39 13.28
CA VAL A 164 -0.66 10.99 13.09
C VAL A 164 -1.98 10.73 13.81
N VAL A 165 -3.03 10.45 13.04
CA VAL A 165 -4.35 10.11 13.58
C VAL A 165 -4.68 8.66 13.27
N THR A 166 -4.93 7.87 14.32
CA THR A 166 -5.29 6.45 14.17
C THR A 166 -6.70 6.16 14.66
N LEU A 167 -7.47 5.41 13.87
CA LEU A 167 -8.79 4.90 14.24
C LEU A 167 -8.68 3.39 14.47
N ASP A 168 -8.94 2.94 15.70
CA ASP A 168 -8.88 1.53 16.07
C ASP A 168 -9.80 1.23 17.26
N PHE A 169 -10.26 -0.02 17.38
CA PHE A 169 -11.12 -0.49 18.46
C PHE A 169 -10.30 -1.11 19.61
N ARG A 170 -9.00 -1.26 19.40
CA ARG A 170 -8.01 -1.69 20.39
C ARG A 170 -6.80 -0.77 20.33
N LEU A 171 -6.07 -0.65 21.43
CA LEU A 171 -4.85 0.16 21.47
C LEU A 171 -3.70 -0.63 20.83
N SER A 172 -3.68 -0.67 19.50
CA SER A 172 -2.63 -1.32 18.72
C SER A 172 -1.29 -0.58 18.83
N SER A 173 -0.21 -1.21 18.36
CA SER A 173 1.11 -0.56 18.31
C SER A 173 1.08 0.77 17.54
N THR A 174 0.28 0.89 16.49
CA THR A 174 0.15 2.17 15.78
C THR A 174 -0.53 3.23 16.65
N CYS A 175 -1.60 2.88 17.38
CA CYS A 175 -2.25 3.79 18.33
C CYS A 175 -1.25 4.30 19.38
N LEU A 176 -0.40 3.41 19.90
CA LEU A 176 0.60 3.76 20.92
C LEU A 176 1.60 4.84 20.45
N TYR A 177 1.85 4.93 19.15
CA TYR A 177 2.75 5.91 18.52
C TYR A 177 2.01 7.07 17.84
N SER A 178 0.69 7.16 17.95
CA SER A 178 -0.11 8.21 17.30
C SER A 178 -0.32 9.41 18.21
N ASP A 179 -0.48 10.60 17.62
CA ASP A 179 -0.82 11.82 18.38
C ASP A 179 -2.29 11.80 18.83
N ILE A 180 -3.18 11.28 17.97
CA ILE A 180 -4.60 11.17 18.24
C ILE A 180 -5.06 9.74 17.96
N VAL A 181 -5.77 9.16 18.92
CA VAL A 181 -6.46 7.88 18.78
C VAL A 181 -7.97 8.13 18.85
N LEU A 182 -8.70 7.68 17.82
CA LEU A 182 -10.15 7.80 17.73
C LEU A 182 -10.79 6.41 17.89
N PRO A 183 -11.72 6.22 18.85
CA PRO A 183 -12.34 4.92 19.08
C PRO A 183 -13.28 4.56 17.94
N THR A 184 -12.94 3.53 17.16
CA THR A 184 -13.84 3.02 16.12
C THR A 184 -14.74 1.90 16.65
N ALA A 185 -15.95 1.81 16.12
CA ALA A 185 -16.84 0.68 16.32
C ALA A 185 -16.19 -0.63 15.85
N THR A 186 -16.40 -1.71 16.61
CA THR A 186 -16.00 -3.05 16.20
C THR A 186 -16.83 -3.52 15.00
N TRP A 187 -16.49 -4.68 14.43
CA TRP A 187 -17.23 -5.24 13.30
C TRP A 187 -18.67 -5.68 13.66
N TYR A 188 -18.99 -5.83 14.95
CA TYR A 188 -20.31 -6.23 15.45
C TYR A 188 -21.18 -5.03 15.87
N GLU A 189 -20.70 -3.81 15.64
CA GLU A 189 -21.35 -2.56 16.07
C GLU A 189 -21.53 -1.58 14.90
N LYS A 190 -21.35 -2.05 13.66
CA LYS A 190 -21.50 -1.22 12.46
C LYS A 190 -22.00 -2.03 11.26
N ASP A 191 -22.66 -1.32 10.37
CA ASP A 191 -23.09 -1.82 9.07
C ASP A 191 -22.00 -1.58 8.03
N ASP A 192 -21.67 -2.62 7.25
CA ASP A 192 -20.72 -2.59 6.13
C ASP A 192 -20.93 -3.85 5.26
N MET A 193 -20.15 -4.06 4.20
CA MET A 193 -20.18 -5.27 3.37
C MET A 193 -18.81 -5.93 3.25
N ASN A 194 -18.81 -7.23 2.98
CA ASN A 194 -17.60 -8.04 2.80
C ASN A 194 -17.74 -9.01 1.61
N THR A 195 -16.63 -9.20 0.89
CA THR A 195 -16.45 -10.17 -0.19
C THR A 195 -15.01 -10.71 -0.13
N SER A 196 -14.74 -11.83 -0.81
CA SER A 196 -13.41 -12.42 -0.89
C SER A 196 -13.26 -13.25 -2.17
N ASP A 197 -12.04 -13.40 -2.68
CA ASP A 197 -11.69 -14.30 -3.79
C ASP A 197 -12.06 -15.77 -3.51
N MET A 198 -12.18 -16.15 -2.24
CA MET A 198 -12.36 -17.55 -1.82
C MET A 198 -13.73 -18.13 -2.17
N HIS A 199 -14.76 -17.28 -2.33
CA HIS A 199 -16.13 -17.69 -2.60
C HIS A 199 -16.95 -16.55 -3.21
N PRO A 200 -18.03 -16.85 -3.94
CA PRO A 200 -18.75 -15.82 -4.70
C PRO A 200 -19.84 -15.09 -3.92
N PHE A 201 -19.83 -15.17 -2.59
CA PHE A 201 -20.85 -14.55 -1.76
C PHE A 201 -20.47 -13.14 -1.31
N ILE A 202 -21.43 -12.22 -1.43
CA ILE A 202 -21.43 -10.95 -0.71
C ILE A 202 -22.32 -11.06 0.53
N HIS A 203 -21.80 -10.59 1.67
CA HIS A 203 -22.51 -10.60 2.94
C HIS A 203 -22.16 -9.34 3.77
N PRO A 204 -23.00 -8.97 4.76
CA PRO A 204 -22.79 -7.74 5.51
C PRO A 204 -21.95 -7.94 6.77
N LEU A 205 -21.47 -6.84 7.32
CA LEU A 205 -21.32 -6.61 8.75
C LEU A 205 -22.61 -5.94 9.24
N SER A 206 -23.02 -6.17 10.48
CA SER A 206 -24.22 -5.54 11.02
C SER A 206 -24.05 -5.17 12.48
N ALA A 207 -24.58 -4.02 12.87
CA ALA A 207 -24.60 -3.60 14.26
C ALA A 207 -25.55 -4.50 15.07
N ALA A 208 -25.00 -5.42 15.86
CA ALA A 208 -25.75 -6.22 16.81
C ALA A 208 -26.26 -5.35 17.97
N VAL A 209 -25.48 -4.33 18.32
CA VAL A 209 -25.79 -3.26 19.26
C VAL A 209 -25.17 -1.95 18.76
N ASP A 210 -25.62 -0.82 19.30
CA ASP A 210 -24.95 0.45 19.07
C ASP A 210 -23.49 0.39 19.57
N PRO A 211 -22.55 1.12 18.94
CA PRO A 211 -21.15 1.16 19.38
C PRO A 211 -21.01 1.52 20.86
N ALA A 212 -20.28 0.68 21.61
CA ALA A 212 -20.04 0.91 23.02
C ALA A 212 -19.25 2.20 23.29
N TRP A 213 -19.56 2.84 24.43
CA TRP A 213 -18.98 4.10 24.89
C TRP A 213 -19.16 5.24 23.88
N GLU A 214 -18.07 5.88 23.46
CA GLU A 214 -18.06 6.98 22.50
C GLU A 214 -17.57 6.52 21.11
N SER A 215 -17.47 5.21 20.91
CA SER A 215 -17.02 4.64 19.64
C SER A 215 -17.97 5.02 18.51
N LYS A 216 -17.43 5.19 17.30
CA LYS A 216 -18.22 5.47 16.10
C LYS A 216 -17.71 4.63 14.94
N SER A 217 -18.55 4.29 13.97
CA SER A 217 -18.05 3.63 12.76
C SER A 217 -17.07 4.54 12.01
N ASP A 218 -16.15 3.96 11.25
CA ASP A 218 -15.22 4.72 10.40
C ASP A 218 -15.94 5.74 9.53
N TRP A 219 -17.11 5.35 8.99
CA TRP A 219 -17.99 6.21 8.20
C TRP A 219 -18.44 7.45 8.97
N GLU A 220 -18.97 7.27 10.18
CA GLU A 220 -19.42 8.38 11.03
C GLU A 220 -18.26 9.28 11.49
N ILE A 221 -17.08 8.69 11.76
CA ILE A 221 -15.87 9.45 12.11
C ILE A 221 -15.46 10.35 10.95
N TYR A 222 -15.28 9.81 9.74
CA TYR A 222 -14.87 10.60 8.59
C TYR A 222 -15.95 11.59 8.14
N LYS A 223 -17.23 11.24 8.24
CA LYS A 223 -18.33 12.19 8.02
C LYS A 223 -18.26 13.37 9.00
N GLY A 224 -17.97 13.10 10.28
CA GLY A 224 -17.76 14.12 11.30
C GLY A 224 -16.56 15.02 11.01
N ILE A 225 -15.43 14.42 10.60
CA ILE A 225 -14.23 15.17 10.17
C ILE A 225 -14.54 16.04 8.95
N ALA A 226 -15.21 15.50 7.92
CA ALA A 226 -15.59 16.24 6.72
C ALA A 226 -16.49 17.43 7.05
N LYS A 227 -17.46 17.24 7.98
CA LYS A 227 -18.29 18.32 8.50
C LYS A 227 -17.44 19.41 9.14
N LYS A 228 -16.54 19.02 10.06
CA LYS A 228 -15.74 20.01 10.78
C LYS A 228 -14.73 20.72 9.87
N PHE A 229 -14.12 20.00 8.94
CA PHE A 229 -13.24 20.55 7.92
C PHE A 229 -13.96 21.61 7.07
N SER A 230 -15.18 21.32 6.63
CA SER A 230 -15.98 22.23 5.79
C SER A 230 -16.24 23.56 6.50
N GLU A 231 -16.48 23.53 7.83
CA GLU A 231 -16.64 24.74 8.65
C GLU A 231 -15.32 25.50 8.83
N VAL A 232 -14.23 24.79 9.16
CA VAL A 232 -12.94 25.39 9.52
C VAL A 232 -12.17 25.92 8.30
N CYS A 233 -12.40 25.37 7.11
CA CYS A 233 -11.71 25.80 5.90
C CYS A 233 -12.17 27.18 5.38
N VAL A 234 -13.33 27.67 5.80
CA VAL A 234 -13.90 28.95 5.33
C VAL A 234 -12.98 30.11 5.67
N GLY A 235 -12.63 30.91 4.66
CA GLY A 235 -11.67 32.01 4.77
C GLY A 235 -10.22 31.61 4.51
N HIS A 236 -9.93 30.30 4.42
CA HIS A 236 -8.61 29.76 4.10
C HIS A 236 -8.57 29.04 2.75
N LEU A 237 -9.59 28.21 2.46
CA LEU A 237 -9.75 27.47 1.21
C LEU A 237 -11.19 27.63 0.72
N GLY A 238 -11.35 28.02 -0.54
CA GLY A 238 -12.66 28.23 -1.17
C GLY A 238 -12.92 27.22 -2.28
N LYS A 239 -13.29 27.75 -3.45
CA LYS A 239 -13.33 27.00 -4.70
C LYS A 239 -11.97 27.15 -5.36
N GLU A 240 -11.21 26.06 -5.39
CA GLU A 240 -9.83 26.05 -5.84
C GLU A 240 -9.67 25.14 -7.06
N THR A 241 -8.81 25.56 -7.99
CA THR A 241 -8.37 24.74 -9.12
C THR A 241 -7.06 24.04 -8.75
N ASP A 242 -7.13 22.72 -8.60
CA ASP A 242 -5.98 21.87 -8.27
C ASP A 242 -5.34 21.28 -9.53
N VAL A 243 -4.01 21.27 -9.59
CA VAL A 243 -3.25 20.61 -10.68
C VAL A 243 -2.75 19.26 -10.19
N VAL A 244 -3.32 18.19 -10.75
CA VAL A 244 -3.08 16.81 -10.32
C VAL A 244 -2.31 16.05 -11.39
N THR A 245 -1.21 15.41 -11.01
CA THR A 245 -0.54 14.45 -11.89
C THR A 245 -1.21 13.08 -11.81
N LEU A 246 -1.48 12.44 -12.94
CA LEU A 246 -2.03 11.09 -13.01
C LEU A 246 -1.11 10.24 -13.90
N PRO A 247 -0.48 9.15 -13.42
CA PRO A 247 0.34 8.32 -14.29
C PRO A 247 -0.50 7.69 -15.41
N ILE A 248 0.18 7.18 -16.43
CA ILE A 248 -0.44 6.48 -17.54
C ILE A 248 -1.12 5.21 -17.01
N GLN A 249 -2.44 5.14 -17.17
CA GLN A 249 -3.25 4.05 -16.61
C GLN A 249 -3.28 2.85 -17.57
N HIS A 250 -3.11 1.65 -17.01
CA HIS A 250 -3.56 0.41 -17.64
C HIS A 250 -5.09 0.42 -17.82
N ASP A 251 -5.59 -0.40 -18.76
CA ASP A 251 -7.01 -0.48 -19.09
C ASP A 251 -7.55 0.89 -19.56
N SER A 252 -6.69 1.70 -20.20
CA SER A 252 -7.01 2.96 -20.85
C SER A 252 -6.24 3.09 -22.15
N ALA A 253 -6.73 3.88 -23.11
CA ALA A 253 -6.03 4.09 -24.38
C ALA A 253 -4.59 4.62 -24.22
N ALA A 254 -4.30 5.31 -23.10
CA ALA A 254 -2.98 5.86 -22.82
C ALA A 254 -1.92 4.79 -22.52
N GLU A 255 -2.31 3.54 -22.22
CA GLU A 255 -1.36 2.44 -21.96
C GLU A 255 -0.43 2.14 -23.14
N LEU A 256 -0.80 2.57 -24.34
CA LEU A 256 -0.01 2.50 -25.58
C LEU A 256 0.96 3.70 -25.69
N ALA A 257 1.81 3.89 -24.68
CA ALA A 257 2.58 5.12 -24.54
C ALA A 257 3.91 5.11 -25.31
N GLN A 258 4.83 4.20 -24.94
CA GLN A 258 6.17 4.08 -25.53
C GLN A 258 6.38 2.68 -26.11
N PRO A 259 6.15 2.48 -27.42
CA PRO A 259 5.94 1.14 -27.99
C PRO A 259 7.21 0.32 -28.21
N LEU A 260 8.40 0.92 -28.32
CA LEU A 260 9.62 0.23 -28.78
C LEU A 260 10.79 0.34 -27.79
N ASP A 261 10.94 1.50 -27.18
CA ASP A 261 12.08 1.89 -26.34
C ASP A 261 11.62 2.81 -25.20
N VAL A 262 12.56 3.14 -24.32
CA VAL A 262 12.34 4.03 -23.18
C VAL A 262 13.03 5.37 -23.47
N LYS A 263 12.28 6.47 -23.43
CA LYS A 263 12.78 7.83 -23.65
C LYS A 263 12.44 8.75 -22.48
N ASP A 264 13.47 9.35 -21.89
CA ASP A 264 13.36 10.29 -20.79
C ASP A 264 13.39 11.74 -21.29
N TRP A 265 12.27 12.44 -21.15
CA TRP A 265 12.14 13.84 -21.60
C TRP A 265 13.11 14.77 -20.87
N LYS A 266 13.48 14.47 -19.62
CA LYS A 266 14.41 15.30 -18.83
C LYS A 266 15.85 15.19 -19.33
N LYS A 267 16.16 14.14 -20.10
CA LYS A 267 17.44 13.96 -20.81
C LYS A 267 17.42 14.50 -22.25
N GLY A 268 16.29 15.07 -22.69
CA GLY A 268 16.13 15.56 -24.06
C GLY A 268 15.96 14.45 -25.11
N GLU A 269 15.67 13.22 -24.69
CA GLU A 269 15.48 12.07 -25.60
C GLU A 269 14.11 12.11 -26.31
N CYS A 270 13.15 12.85 -25.75
CA CYS A 270 11.83 13.11 -26.30
C CYS A 270 11.24 14.41 -25.72
N ASP A 271 10.12 14.87 -26.28
CA ASP A 271 9.33 15.93 -25.67
C ASP A 271 8.58 15.44 -24.43
N LEU A 272 8.34 16.34 -23.46
CA LEU A 272 7.41 16.13 -22.36
C LEU A 272 5.96 16.21 -22.90
N ILE A 273 5.31 15.05 -23.03
CA ILE A 273 3.93 14.90 -23.51
C ILE A 273 3.11 14.24 -22.39
N PRO A 274 2.28 15.02 -21.66
CA PRO A 274 1.43 14.49 -20.60
C PRO A 274 0.52 13.35 -21.09
N GLY A 275 0.54 12.22 -20.39
CA GLY A 275 -0.20 11.02 -20.75
C GLY A 275 0.48 10.11 -21.78
N LYS A 276 1.74 10.38 -22.15
CA LYS A 276 2.51 9.54 -23.09
C LYS A 276 3.98 9.36 -22.71
N THR A 277 4.71 10.45 -22.51
CA THR A 277 6.12 10.42 -22.06
C THR A 277 6.29 11.02 -20.67
N ALA A 278 5.18 11.46 -20.07
CA ALA A 278 5.05 12.07 -18.75
C ALA A 278 3.66 11.73 -18.18
N PRO A 279 3.38 11.91 -16.87
CA PRO A 279 2.03 11.71 -16.35
C PRO A 279 1.05 12.70 -17.00
N HIS A 280 -0.23 12.34 -17.07
CA HIS A 280 -1.29 13.31 -17.36
C HIS A 280 -1.23 14.45 -16.34
N ILE A 281 -1.53 15.67 -16.80
CA ILE A 281 -1.66 16.85 -15.96
C ILE A 281 -3.13 17.27 -16.04
N MET A 282 -3.86 17.08 -14.94
CA MET A 282 -5.30 17.26 -14.85
C MET A 282 -5.63 18.48 -14.00
N THR A 283 -6.62 19.27 -14.40
CA THR A 283 -7.21 20.31 -13.55
C THR A 283 -8.44 19.76 -12.82
N VAL A 284 -8.47 19.88 -11.49
CA VAL A 284 -9.56 19.37 -10.64
C VAL A 284 -10.14 20.50 -9.81
N GLU A 285 -11.43 20.76 -9.99
CA GLU A 285 -12.14 21.78 -9.22
C GLU A 285 -12.58 21.25 -7.85
N ARG A 286 -12.07 21.86 -6.79
CA ARG A 286 -12.36 21.50 -5.40
C ARG A 286 -13.15 22.61 -4.73
N ASP A 287 -14.34 22.29 -4.25
CA ASP A 287 -15.16 23.20 -3.44
C ASP A 287 -15.01 22.78 -1.98
N TYR A 288 -13.99 23.33 -1.31
CA TYR A 288 -13.61 22.93 0.04
C TYR A 288 -14.72 23.18 1.07
N PRO A 289 -15.43 24.34 1.08
CA PRO A 289 -16.58 24.55 1.96
C PRO A 289 -17.73 23.54 1.71
N ALA A 290 -17.82 22.95 0.52
CA ALA A 290 -18.82 21.92 0.20
C ALA A 290 -18.36 20.47 0.45
N THR A 291 -17.20 20.24 1.09
CA THR A 291 -16.64 18.88 1.30
C THR A 291 -17.64 17.94 2.00
N TYR A 292 -18.29 18.40 3.05
CA TYR A 292 -19.29 17.62 3.80
C TYR A 292 -20.53 17.29 2.97
N GLU A 293 -21.07 18.29 2.26
CA GLU A 293 -22.26 18.11 1.42
C GLU A 293 -21.98 17.14 0.26
N ARG A 294 -20.76 17.19 -0.30
CA ARG A 294 -20.29 16.23 -1.31
C ARG A 294 -20.04 14.84 -0.72
N PHE A 295 -19.46 14.73 0.48
CA PHE A 295 -19.24 13.44 1.14
C PHE A 295 -20.57 12.73 1.43
N THR A 296 -21.60 13.49 1.78
CA THR A 296 -22.94 12.98 2.14
C THR A 296 -23.93 12.91 0.98
N SER A 297 -23.44 12.88 -0.26
CA SER A 297 -24.26 12.72 -1.46
C SER A 297 -23.52 11.97 -2.58
N ILE A 298 -24.27 11.31 -3.45
CA ILE A 298 -23.70 10.73 -4.67
C ILE A 298 -23.49 11.86 -5.68
N GLY A 299 -22.28 12.00 -6.23
CA GLY A 299 -21.94 13.10 -7.11
C GLY A 299 -22.58 13.02 -8.52
N PRO A 300 -22.77 14.16 -9.20
CA PRO A 300 -23.46 14.22 -10.49
C PRO A 300 -22.67 13.62 -11.67
N LEU A 301 -21.38 13.26 -11.47
CA LEU A 301 -20.55 12.70 -12.54
C LEU A 301 -21.03 11.30 -12.98
N MET A 302 -21.69 10.55 -12.10
CA MET A 302 -22.29 9.26 -12.46
C MET A 302 -23.36 9.40 -13.55
N GLU A 303 -24.06 10.53 -13.60
CA GLU A 303 -25.07 10.83 -14.61
C GLU A 303 -24.47 11.54 -15.82
N LYS A 304 -23.54 12.47 -15.59
CA LYS A 304 -22.94 13.30 -16.64
C LYS A 304 -21.93 12.53 -17.50
N ILE A 305 -21.10 11.68 -16.88
CA ILE A 305 -20.03 10.93 -17.53
C ILE A 305 -20.43 9.46 -17.66
N GLY A 306 -21.06 8.89 -16.64
CA GLY A 306 -21.36 7.46 -16.54
C GLY A 306 -20.51 6.75 -15.50
N ASN A 307 -20.44 5.42 -15.60
CA ASN A 307 -19.60 4.56 -14.76
C ASN A 307 -18.73 3.66 -15.65
N GLY A 308 -17.70 3.05 -15.08
CA GLY A 308 -16.87 2.11 -15.81
C GLY A 308 -15.65 1.62 -15.04
N GLY A 309 -14.88 0.78 -15.69
CA GLY A 309 -13.66 0.17 -15.18
C GLY A 309 -13.13 -0.85 -16.17
N LYS A 310 -11.84 -1.22 -16.06
CA LYS A 310 -11.24 -2.28 -16.88
C LYS A 310 -11.42 -2.05 -18.40
N GLY A 311 -11.25 -0.82 -18.86
CA GLY A 311 -11.26 -0.45 -20.28
C GLY A 311 -12.64 -0.23 -20.89
N ILE A 312 -13.72 -0.45 -20.13
CA ILE A 312 -15.11 -0.29 -20.59
C ILE A 312 -15.87 0.72 -19.73
N ALA A 313 -16.92 1.29 -20.29
CA ALA A 313 -17.80 2.25 -19.62
C ALA A 313 -19.26 2.06 -20.06
N TRP A 314 -20.20 2.48 -19.21
CA TRP A 314 -21.63 2.37 -19.47
C TRP A 314 -22.43 3.51 -18.82
N ASN A 315 -23.65 3.71 -19.30
CA ASN A 315 -24.59 4.63 -18.68
C ASN A 315 -25.20 4.00 -17.41
N THR A 316 -25.32 4.80 -16.35
CA THR A 316 -25.88 4.36 -15.07
C THR A 316 -27.04 5.22 -14.56
N GLN A 317 -27.75 5.89 -15.48
CA GLN A 317 -28.85 6.81 -15.13
C GLN A 317 -29.98 6.10 -14.37
N SER A 318 -30.37 4.91 -14.82
CA SER A 318 -31.41 4.09 -14.17
C SER A 318 -31.06 3.76 -12.73
N GLU A 319 -29.79 3.49 -12.45
CA GLU A 319 -29.32 3.19 -11.09
C GLU A 319 -29.31 4.44 -10.22
N MET A 320 -28.93 5.59 -10.76
CA MET A 320 -29.01 6.87 -10.06
C MET A 320 -30.46 7.22 -9.71
N ASP A 321 -31.41 6.99 -10.61
CA ASP A 321 -32.84 7.20 -10.36
C ASP A 321 -33.40 6.24 -9.30
N LEU A 322 -32.90 5.01 -9.24
CA LEU A 322 -33.23 4.06 -8.17
C LEU A 322 -32.62 4.52 -6.83
N LEU A 323 -31.37 4.98 -6.82
CA LEU A 323 -30.71 5.46 -5.61
C LEU A 323 -31.39 6.70 -5.02
N ARG A 324 -31.97 7.58 -5.84
CA ARG A 324 -32.81 8.68 -5.35
C ARG A 324 -34.03 8.20 -4.57
N LYS A 325 -34.57 7.02 -4.91
CA LYS A 325 -35.73 6.42 -4.23
C LYS A 325 -35.30 5.66 -2.98
N LEU A 326 -34.16 4.97 -3.03
CA LEU A 326 -33.64 4.18 -1.91
C LEU A 326 -33.08 5.08 -0.79
N ASN A 327 -32.23 6.03 -1.15
CA ASN A 327 -31.47 6.83 -0.19
C ASN A 327 -32.11 8.21 0.06
N TYR A 328 -33.23 8.52 -0.59
CA TYR A 328 -33.78 9.87 -0.70
C TYR A 328 -32.79 10.86 -1.35
N THR A 329 -33.14 12.15 -1.38
CA THR A 329 -32.33 13.19 -2.03
C THR A 329 -32.11 14.40 -1.15
N LYS A 330 -30.97 15.08 -1.32
CA LYS A 330 -30.67 16.34 -0.64
C LYS A 330 -31.74 17.40 -0.98
N ALA A 331 -32.36 17.97 0.06
CA ALA A 331 -33.43 18.96 -0.08
C ALA A 331 -32.93 20.33 -0.57
N ASP A 332 -31.73 20.72 -0.15
CA ASP A 332 -31.10 22.00 -0.45
C ASP A 332 -29.57 21.86 -0.52
N GLY A 333 -28.87 23.00 -0.51
CA GLY A 333 -27.41 23.05 -0.52
C GLY A 333 -26.76 22.74 -1.88
N PRO A 334 -25.42 22.65 -1.91
CA PRO A 334 -24.64 22.44 -3.14
C PRO A 334 -24.96 21.14 -3.90
N ALA A 335 -25.49 20.14 -3.21
CA ALA A 335 -25.82 18.82 -3.77
C ALA A 335 -27.33 18.58 -3.91
N LYS A 336 -28.16 19.64 -3.91
CA LYS A 336 -29.62 19.55 -4.01
C LYS A 336 -30.07 18.61 -5.14
N GLY A 337 -30.96 17.67 -4.81
CA GLY A 337 -31.52 16.68 -5.73
C GLY A 337 -30.65 15.45 -6.00
N GLN A 338 -29.42 15.40 -5.47
CA GLN A 338 -28.57 14.21 -5.54
C GLN A 338 -28.97 13.18 -4.48
N PRO A 339 -28.80 11.85 -4.76
CA PRO A 339 -29.03 10.80 -3.77
C PRO A 339 -28.18 11.02 -2.50
N MET A 340 -28.74 10.74 -1.32
CA MET A 340 -28.00 10.91 -0.07
C MET A 340 -27.00 9.78 0.17
N LEU A 341 -25.94 10.11 0.92
CA LEU A 341 -24.99 9.18 1.55
C LEU A 341 -24.86 9.57 3.03
N ASN A 342 -25.92 9.41 3.82
CA ASN A 342 -25.87 9.79 5.24
C ASN A 342 -25.35 8.64 6.10
N THR A 343 -25.84 7.44 5.85
CA THR A 343 -25.55 6.24 6.62
C THR A 343 -24.60 5.31 5.85
N ALA A 344 -23.98 4.36 6.56
CA ALA A 344 -23.20 3.31 5.91
C ALA A 344 -24.06 2.40 5.00
N ILE A 345 -25.35 2.24 5.34
CA ILE A 345 -26.31 1.51 4.50
C ILE A 345 -26.57 2.25 3.18
N ASP A 346 -26.69 3.58 3.20
CA ASP A 346 -26.83 4.37 1.96
C ASP A 346 -25.63 4.16 1.03
N ALA A 347 -24.41 4.11 1.60
CA ALA A 347 -23.19 3.83 0.85
C ALA A 347 -23.13 2.37 0.36
N ALA A 348 -23.59 1.40 1.16
CA ALA A 348 -23.70 0.02 0.74
C ALA A 348 -24.69 -0.15 -0.43
N GLU A 349 -25.87 0.49 -0.36
CA GLU A 349 -26.86 0.47 -1.43
C GLU A 349 -26.34 1.17 -2.69
N MET A 350 -25.53 2.24 -2.57
CA MET A 350 -24.81 2.83 -3.71
C MET A 350 -23.93 1.78 -4.40
N ILE A 351 -23.12 1.05 -3.65
CA ILE A 351 -22.23 0.01 -4.18
C ILE A 351 -23.05 -1.09 -4.87
N LEU A 352 -24.04 -1.64 -4.16
CA LEU A 352 -24.88 -2.75 -4.66
C LEU A 352 -25.68 -2.38 -5.92
N THR A 353 -26.09 -1.11 -6.03
CA THR A 353 -26.90 -0.66 -7.17
C THR A 353 -26.06 -0.37 -8.40
N LEU A 354 -24.87 0.22 -8.22
CA LEU A 354 -24.01 0.67 -9.33
C LEU A 354 -23.10 -0.42 -9.91
N ALA A 355 -22.86 -1.52 -9.17
CA ALA A 355 -21.92 -2.56 -9.57
C ALA A 355 -22.57 -3.65 -10.45
N PRO A 356 -21.91 -4.11 -11.52
CA PRO A 356 -22.39 -5.23 -12.35
C PRO A 356 -22.45 -6.56 -11.60
N GLU A 357 -21.65 -6.77 -10.56
CA GLU A 357 -21.64 -8.01 -9.78
C GLU A 357 -22.92 -8.19 -8.92
N THR A 358 -23.67 -7.12 -8.70
CA THR A 358 -24.81 -7.09 -7.75
C THR A 358 -26.11 -6.56 -8.36
N ASN A 359 -26.05 -6.04 -9.59
CA ASN A 359 -27.20 -5.58 -10.35
C ASN A 359 -27.13 -6.10 -11.80
N GLY A 360 -28.05 -6.99 -12.14
CA GLY A 360 -28.10 -7.65 -13.45
C GLY A 360 -28.24 -6.70 -14.63
N GLN A 361 -28.96 -5.59 -14.46
CA GLN A 361 -29.10 -4.57 -15.51
C GLN A 361 -27.75 -3.90 -15.79
N VAL A 362 -26.93 -3.69 -14.76
CA VAL A 362 -25.57 -3.16 -14.93
C VAL A 362 -24.67 -4.24 -15.53
N ALA A 363 -24.79 -5.49 -15.11
CA ALA A 363 -24.05 -6.62 -15.67
C ALA A 363 -24.23 -6.72 -17.18
N VAL A 364 -25.48 -6.70 -17.66
CA VAL A 364 -25.81 -6.76 -19.10
C VAL A 364 -25.22 -5.56 -19.84
N LYS A 365 -25.38 -4.34 -19.32
CA LYS A 365 -24.79 -3.12 -19.91
C LYS A 365 -23.26 -3.19 -19.98
N ALA A 366 -22.61 -3.72 -18.95
CA ALA A 366 -21.16 -3.85 -18.90
C ALA A 366 -20.65 -4.90 -19.89
N TRP A 367 -21.30 -6.06 -19.99
CA TRP A 367 -20.95 -7.07 -20.99
C TRP A 367 -21.18 -6.56 -22.42
N ALA A 368 -22.27 -5.83 -22.66
CA ALA A 368 -22.53 -5.19 -23.95
C ALA A 368 -21.41 -4.20 -24.31
N ALA A 369 -20.95 -3.39 -23.36
CA ALA A 369 -19.83 -2.48 -23.58
C ALA A 369 -18.54 -3.23 -23.95
N LEU A 370 -18.27 -4.38 -23.35
CA LEU A 370 -17.12 -5.22 -23.73
C LEU A 370 -17.28 -5.85 -25.12
N SER A 371 -18.51 -6.24 -25.50
CA SER A 371 -18.82 -6.81 -26.81
C SER A 371 -18.45 -5.88 -27.97
N GLU A 372 -18.52 -4.56 -27.78
CA GLU A 372 -18.06 -3.58 -28.78
C GLU A 372 -16.55 -3.69 -29.06
N PHE A 373 -15.74 -4.03 -28.06
CA PHE A 373 -14.28 -4.21 -28.23
C PHE A 373 -13.94 -5.55 -28.88
N THR A 374 -14.65 -6.62 -28.50
CA THR A 374 -14.33 -7.98 -28.95
C THR A 374 -15.00 -8.34 -30.28
N GLY A 375 -16.07 -7.63 -30.66
CA GLY A 375 -16.94 -7.99 -31.77
C GLY A 375 -17.73 -9.28 -31.53
N ARG A 376 -17.88 -9.71 -30.26
CA ARG A 376 -18.55 -10.94 -29.85
C ARG A 376 -19.58 -10.62 -28.78
N ASP A 377 -20.78 -11.18 -28.89
CA ASP A 377 -21.78 -11.04 -27.83
C ASP A 377 -21.29 -11.76 -26.57
N HIS A 378 -21.35 -11.04 -25.45
CA HIS A 378 -21.07 -11.54 -24.11
C HIS A 378 -22.24 -11.31 -23.15
N THR A 379 -23.34 -10.70 -23.61
CA THR A 379 -24.49 -10.39 -22.76
C THR A 379 -25.21 -11.64 -22.27
N HIS A 380 -25.08 -12.77 -22.98
CA HIS A 380 -25.61 -14.08 -22.56
C HIS A 380 -25.09 -14.51 -21.18
N LEU A 381 -23.93 -14.01 -20.74
CA LEU A 381 -23.34 -14.32 -19.44
C LEU A 381 -24.08 -13.71 -18.25
N ALA A 382 -24.96 -12.74 -18.48
CA ALA A 382 -25.72 -12.07 -17.43
C ALA A 382 -27.23 -11.92 -17.73
N THR A 383 -27.68 -12.14 -18.97
CA THR A 383 -29.09 -11.95 -19.37
C THR A 383 -30.06 -12.79 -18.54
N ASN A 384 -29.66 -14.02 -18.16
CA ASN A 384 -30.47 -14.89 -17.30
C ASN A 384 -30.63 -14.37 -15.86
N LYS A 385 -29.81 -13.39 -15.45
CA LYS A 385 -29.83 -12.74 -14.14
C LYS A 385 -30.08 -11.23 -14.26
N GLU A 386 -30.57 -10.71 -15.39
CA GLU A 386 -30.72 -9.27 -15.63
C GLU A 386 -31.61 -8.57 -14.58
N GLU A 387 -32.65 -9.26 -14.09
CA GLU A 387 -33.55 -8.71 -13.08
C GLU A 387 -32.99 -8.78 -11.64
N GLU A 388 -31.90 -9.52 -11.41
CA GLU A 388 -31.30 -9.69 -10.09
C GLU A 388 -30.78 -8.35 -9.55
N LYS A 389 -31.15 -8.01 -8.32
CA LYS A 389 -30.75 -6.77 -7.64
C LYS A 389 -30.52 -7.04 -6.16
N ILE A 390 -29.28 -7.38 -5.82
CA ILE A 390 -28.89 -7.66 -4.43
C ILE A 390 -29.07 -6.39 -3.59
N ARG A 391 -29.76 -6.49 -2.44
CA ARG A 391 -29.96 -5.40 -1.47
C ARG A 391 -29.25 -5.68 -0.16
N PHE A 392 -28.93 -4.63 0.59
CA PHE A 392 -28.24 -4.77 1.88
C PHE A 392 -29.06 -5.61 2.88
N ARG A 393 -30.36 -5.36 2.95
CA ARG A 393 -31.26 -6.10 3.85
C ARG A 393 -31.46 -7.56 3.43
N ASP A 394 -31.32 -7.88 2.15
CA ASP A 394 -31.43 -9.26 1.67
C ASP A 394 -30.19 -10.08 2.05
N ILE A 395 -29.00 -9.48 1.96
CA ILE A 395 -27.76 -10.15 2.36
C ILE A 395 -27.63 -10.30 3.88
N GLN A 396 -28.31 -9.46 4.66
CA GLN A 396 -28.50 -9.69 6.10
C GLN A 396 -29.37 -10.93 6.37
N ALA A 397 -30.38 -11.17 5.54
CA ALA A 397 -31.21 -12.36 5.67
C ALA A 397 -30.44 -13.63 5.28
N GLN A 398 -29.67 -13.58 4.19
CA GLN A 398 -28.77 -14.67 3.78
C GLN A 398 -27.75 -14.14 2.75
N PRO A 399 -26.45 -14.51 2.83
CA PRO A 399 -25.46 -14.16 1.82
C PRO A 399 -25.93 -14.47 0.39
N ARG A 400 -25.65 -13.57 -0.56
CA ARG A 400 -26.06 -13.73 -1.96
C ARG A 400 -24.85 -14.00 -2.84
N LYS A 401 -24.99 -14.95 -3.75
CA LYS A 401 -23.99 -15.20 -4.81
C LYS A 401 -24.05 -14.05 -5.80
N ILE A 402 -22.89 -13.52 -6.19
CA ILE A 402 -22.78 -12.43 -7.16
C ILE A 402 -23.06 -12.89 -8.61
N ILE A 403 -23.11 -11.91 -9.52
CA ILE A 403 -23.38 -12.07 -10.94
C ILE A 403 -22.05 -12.08 -11.72
N SER A 404 -21.98 -12.88 -12.78
CA SER A 404 -20.86 -12.86 -13.74
C SER A 404 -20.68 -11.45 -14.31
N SER A 405 -19.47 -10.90 -14.21
CA SER A 405 -19.18 -9.52 -14.60
C SER A 405 -17.90 -9.43 -15.46
N PRO A 406 -17.84 -8.51 -16.45
CA PRO A 406 -16.65 -8.30 -17.26
C PRO A 406 -15.47 -7.76 -16.45
N THR A 407 -15.68 -7.28 -15.23
CA THR A 407 -14.62 -6.93 -14.27
C THR A 407 -13.71 -8.13 -13.96
N TRP A 408 -14.26 -9.35 -14.01
CA TRP A 408 -13.56 -10.58 -13.64
C TRP A 408 -13.27 -11.45 -14.87
N SER A 409 -12.75 -12.66 -14.65
CA SER A 409 -12.42 -13.57 -15.76
C SER A 409 -12.96 -15.00 -15.58
N GLY A 410 -13.63 -15.30 -14.46
CA GLY A 410 -14.41 -16.51 -14.25
C GLY A 410 -15.91 -16.26 -14.38
N LEU A 411 -16.72 -17.31 -14.24
CA LEU A 411 -18.17 -17.25 -14.27
C LEU A 411 -18.78 -17.58 -12.91
N GLU A 412 -19.89 -16.91 -12.61
CA GLU A 412 -20.75 -17.16 -11.45
C GLU A 412 -21.99 -17.95 -11.85
N ASP A 413 -21.76 -19.24 -12.11
CA ASP A 413 -22.71 -20.15 -12.72
C ASP A 413 -23.04 -21.34 -11.80
N GLU A 414 -24.19 -21.99 -12.03
CA GLU A 414 -24.64 -23.14 -11.24
C GLU A 414 -24.11 -24.49 -11.76
N HIS A 415 -23.50 -24.51 -12.94
CA HIS A 415 -22.95 -25.70 -13.59
C HIS A 415 -21.42 -25.67 -13.70
N VAL A 416 -20.78 -24.49 -13.62
CA VAL A 416 -19.33 -24.35 -13.57
C VAL A 416 -18.90 -23.41 -12.45
N SER A 417 -17.96 -23.88 -11.61
CA SER A 417 -17.34 -23.04 -10.58
C SER A 417 -16.50 -21.93 -11.19
N TYR A 418 -16.36 -20.81 -10.46
CA TYR A 418 -15.47 -19.73 -10.86
C TYR A 418 -14.04 -20.24 -11.11
N ASN A 419 -13.48 -19.87 -12.26
CA ASN A 419 -12.09 -20.13 -12.62
C ASN A 419 -11.50 -18.92 -13.35
N ALA A 420 -10.43 -18.33 -12.81
CA ALA A 420 -9.80 -17.17 -13.45
C ALA A 420 -9.23 -17.54 -14.83
N GLY A 421 -9.42 -16.67 -15.82
CA GLY A 421 -9.06 -16.93 -17.21
C GLY A 421 -10.09 -17.75 -18.01
N TYR A 422 -11.17 -18.21 -17.37
CA TYR A 422 -12.21 -19.00 -18.05
C TYR A 422 -12.80 -18.26 -19.25
N THR A 423 -13.21 -17.02 -19.06
CA THR A 423 -13.76 -16.16 -20.13
C THR A 423 -12.73 -15.89 -21.22
N ASN A 424 -11.44 -15.74 -20.90
CA ASN A 424 -10.42 -15.59 -21.92
C ASN A 424 -10.34 -16.80 -22.85
N VAL A 425 -10.45 -18.01 -22.27
CA VAL A 425 -10.39 -19.27 -23.01
C VAL A 425 -11.68 -19.56 -23.79
N HIS A 426 -12.84 -19.36 -23.18
CA HIS A 426 -14.14 -19.80 -23.73
C HIS A 426 -14.88 -18.70 -24.49
N GLU A 427 -14.75 -17.44 -24.04
CA GLU A 427 -15.39 -16.28 -24.68
C GLU A 427 -14.45 -15.59 -25.68
N LEU A 428 -13.19 -16.02 -25.75
CA LEU A 428 -12.13 -15.45 -26.60
C LEU A 428 -11.85 -13.97 -26.32
N ILE A 429 -12.08 -13.55 -25.07
CA ILE A 429 -11.70 -12.23 -24.60
C ILE A 429 -10.17 -12.18 -24.44
N PRO A 430 -9.46 -11.26 -25.08
CA PRO A 430 -8.00 -11.16 -24.93
C PRO A 430 -7.58 -10.91 -23.47
N TRP A 431 -6.44 -11.46 -23.07
CA TRP A 431 -5.75 -10.91 -21.90
C TRP A 431 -5.29 -9.49 -22.24
N ARG A 432 -5.36 -8.54 -21.30
CA ARG A 432 -4.93 -7.16 -21.51
C ARG A 432 -3.41 -7.06 -21.43
N THR A 433 -2.77 -7.70 -22.39
CA THR A 433 -1.33 -7.76 -22.59
C THR A 433 -1.01 -7.33 -24.01
N LEU A 434 0.26 -6.94 -24.24
CA LEU A 434 0.73 -6.49 -25.55
C LEU A 434 0.37 -7.46 -26.69
N SER A 435 0.38 -8.77 -26.44
CA SER A 435 0.06 -9.78 -27.46
C SER A 435 -1.42 -10.20 -27.49
N GLY A 436 -2.22 -9.78 -26.51
CA GLY A 436 -3.59 -10.25 -26.25
C GLY A 436 -3.69 -11.63 -25.58
N ARG A 437 -2.55 -12.25 -25.24
CA ARG A 437 -2.43 -13.63 -24.71
C ARG A 437 -1.62 -13.66 -23.41
N GLN A 438 -1.52 -14.83 -22.80
CA GLN A 438 -0.58 -15.08 -21.69
C GLN A 438 0.85 -14.77 -22.15
N GLN A 439 1.43 -13.67 -21.67
CA GLN A 439 2.73 -13.16 -22.13
C GLN A 439 3.89 -13.86 -21.43
N LEU A 440 4.50 -14.81 -22.13
CA LEU A 440 5.72 -15.48 -21.66
C LEU A 440 6.97 -14.62 -21.89
N TYR A 441 6.99 -13.84 -22.98
CA TYR A 441 8.11 -12.96 -23.31
C TYR A 441 7.81 -11.52 -22.91
N GLN A 442 8.57 -10.99 -21.96
CA GLN A 442 8.45 -9.62 -21.47
C GLN A 442 9.47 -8.75 -22.21
N ASP A 443 9.03 -8.13 -23.29
CA ASP A 443 9.92 -7.46 -24.25
C ASP A 443 10.18 -5.99 -23.93
N HIS A 444 9.58 -5.40 -22.89
CA HIS A 444 9.90 -4.03 -22.48
C HIS A 444 11.42 -3.88 -22.23
N GLN A 445 12.01 -2.73 -22.58
CA GLN A 445 13.45 -2.52 -22.50
C GLN A 445 14.03 -2.90 -21.13
N TRP A 446 13.41 -2.46 -20.04
CA TRP A 446 13.87 -2.82 -18.69
C TRP A 446 13.69 -4.30 -18.39
N MET A 447 12.65 -4.97 -18.88
CA MET A 447 12.51 -6.42 -18.67
C MET A 447 13.63 -7.20 -19.36
N ARG A 448 14.01 -6.80 -20.59
CA ARG A 448 15.15 -7.39 -21.30
C ARG A 448 16.47 -7.11 -20.61
N ASP A 449 16.73 -5.84 -20.29
CA ASP A 449 18.03 -5.39 -19.79
C ASP A 449 18.24 -5.77 -18.32
N PHE A 450 17.17 -5.92 -17.53
CA PHE A 450 17.25 -6.55 -16.22
C PHE A 450 17.26 -8.08 -16.28
N GLY A 451 17.20 -8.72 -17.45
CA GLY A 451 17.34 -10.17 -17.60
C GLY A 451 16.12 -10.98 -17.19
N GLU A 452 14.92 -10.44 -17.40
CA GLU A 452 13.63 -11.02 -17.04
C GLU A 452 12.67 -11.06 -18.24
N SER A 453 13.20 -10.99 -19.46
CA SER A 453 12.39 -11.16 -20.67
C SER A 453 11.79 -12.57 -20.78
N LEU A 454 12.44 -13.56 -20.18
CA LEU A 454 11.90 -14.91 -19.93
C LEU A 454 12.14 -15.25 -18.46
N LEU A 455 11.40 -16.23 -17.95
CA LEU A 455 11.64 -16.75 -16.61
C LEU A 455 13.05 -17.36 -16.49
N VAL A 456 13.75 -17.00 -15.42
CA VAL A 456 15.06 -17.54 -15.08
C VAL A 456 15.14 -17.78 -13.59
N TYR A 457 15.99 -18.71 -13.17
CA TYR A 457 16.34 -18.81 -11.76
C TYR A 457 17.09 -17.54 -11.32
N ARG A 458 16.64 -16.94 -10.22
CA ARG A 458 17.40 -15.92 -9.49
C ARG A 458 17.56 -16.37 -8.05
N PRO A 459 18.79 -16.39 -7.50
CA PRO A 459 18.98 -16.68 -6.09
C PRO A 459 18.39 -15.55 -5.22
N PRO A 460 18.12 -15.81 -3.94
CA PRO A 460 17.82 -14.75 -2.97
C PRO A 460 18.90 -13.67 -2.99
N ILE A 461 18.50 -12.42 -2.83
CA ILE A 461 19.44 -11.29 -2.82
C ILE A 461 20.22 -11.24 -1.51
N ASP A 462 21.44 -10.70 -1.53
CA ASP A 462 22.18 -10.38 -0.30
C ASP A 462 21.79 -8.96 0.17
N THR A 463 21.00 -8.88 1.24
CA THR A 463 20.60 -7.59 1.84
C THR A 463 21.76 -6.90 2.57
N ARG A 464 22.86 -7.62 2.82
CA ARG A 464 24.09 -7.14 3.47
C ARG A 464 23.85 -6.59 4.89
N SER A 465 22.75 -6.98 5.53
CA SER A 465 22.30 -6.41 6.80
C SER A 465 23.05 -6.95 8.03
N VAL A 466 23.67 -8.14 7.95
CA VAL A 466 24.24 -8.84 9.11
C VAL A 466 25.72 -8.52 9.38
N LYS A 467 26.58 -8.65 8.35
CA LYS A 467 28.05 -8.66 8.52
C LYS A 467 28.61 -7.43 9.24
N ALA A 468 28.00 -6.27 9.03
CA ALA A 468 28.47 -5.01 9.62
C ALA A 468 28.25 -4.91 11.14
N VAL A 469 27.26 -5.62 11.67
CA VAL A 469 26.80 -5.46 13.08
C VAL A 469 27.04 -6.69 13.95
N MET A 470 27.18 -7.88 13.37
CA MET A 470 27.44 -9.12 14.11
C MET A 470 28.74 -9.00 14.93
N GLY A 471 28.68 -9.40 16.21
CA GLY A 471 29.80 -9.31 17.16
C GLY A 471 30.16 -7.91 17.66
N ARG A 472 29.51 -6.84 17.17
CA ARG A 472 29.84 -5.45 17.58
C ARG A 472 29.39 -5.11 19.00
N LYS A 473 28.29 -5.72 19.47
CA LYS A 473 27.68 -5.50 20.79
C LYS A 473 27.40 -6.83 21.48
N SER A 474 28.43 -7.66 21.63
CA SER A 474 28.29 -8.99 22.25
C SER A 474 27.77 -8.89 23.70
N ASN A 475 26.86 -9.79 24.08
CA ASN A 475 26.42 -10.01 25.46
C ASN A 475 27.14 -11.20 26.13
N GLY A 476 28.13 -11.80 25.45
CA GLY A 476 28.87 -12.99 25.89
C GLY A 476 28.34 -14.31 25.33
N ASN A 477 27.11 -14.36 24.81
CA ASN A 477 26.56 -15.56 24.18
C ASN A 477 26.99 -15.67 22.70
N PRO A 478 27.00 -16.89 22.13
CA PRO A 478 27.24 -17.09 20.70
C PRO A 478 26.20 -16.37 19.83
N GLU A 479 26.63 -15.95 18.64
CA GLU A 479 25.80 -15.29 17.64
C GLU A 479 25.85 -16.08 16.32
N LYS A 480 24.71 -16.22 15.62
CA LYS A 480 24.66 -16.90 14.33
C LYS A 480 23.77 -16.16 13.34
N ALA A 481 24.19 -16.11 12.08
CA ALA A 481 23.39 -15.56 10.99
C ALA A 481 22.41 -16.62 10.47
N LEU A 482 21.11 -16.30 10.40
CA LEU A 482 20.05 -17.18 9.89
C LEU A 482 19.13 -16.41 8.93
N ASN A 483 18.54 -17.12 7.95
CA ASN A 483 17.50 -16.55 7.11
C ASN A 483 16.24 -16.26 7.94
N PHE A 484 15.69 -15.06 7.82
CA PHE A 484 14.55 -14.60 8.61
C PHE A 484 13.25 -14.63 7.81
N LEU A 485 12.44 -15.64 8.07
CA LEU A 485 11.15 -15.82 7.40
C LEU A 485 10.00 -15.34 8.27
N THR A 486 9.03 -14.69 7.65
CA THR A 486 7.83 -14.17 8.35
C THR A 486 6.53 -14.66 7.71
N PRO A 487 6.27 -15.99 7.70
CA PRO A 487 4.98 -16.52 7.28
C PRO A 487 3.85 -16.04 8.20
N HIS A 488 2.60 -16.02 7.74
CA HIS A 488 1.50 -15.52 8.57
C HIS A 488 1.20 -16.45 9.76
N GLN A 489 0.90 -15.86 10.91
CA GLN A 489 0.70 -16.59 12.15
C GLN A 489 -0.60 -17.39 12.18
N LYS A 490 -0.64 -18.39 13.06
CA LYS A 490 -1.85 -19.16 13.39
C LYS A 490 -2.76 -18.45 14.40
N TRP A 491 -2.19 -17.59 15.24
CA TRP A 491 -2.83 -17.06 16.45
C TRP A 491 -3.29 -15.60 16.29
N GLY A 492 -3.62 -15.23 15.06
CA GLY A 492 -4.08 -13.90 14.70
C GLY A 492 -4.09 -13.72 13.20
N ILE A 493 -4.78 -12.69 12.73
CA ILE A 493 -4.76 -12.28 11.33
C ILE A 493 -3.94 -11.01 11.27
N HIS A 494 -2.71 -11.14 10.78
CA HIS A 494 -1.66 -10.12 10.98
C HIS A 494 -1.45 -9.89 12.48
N SER A 495 -1.57 -8.64 12.95
CA SER A 495 -1.58 -8.29 14.38
C SER A 495 -2.98 -8.20 14.97
N THR A 496 -4.03 -8.25 14.16
CA THR A 496 -5.38 -8.32 14.74
C THR A 496 -5.52 -9.67 15.44
N TYR A 497 -6.00 -9.62 16.69
CA TYR A 497 -6.04 -10.72 17.65
C TYR A 497 -4.70 -11.13 18.28
N SER A 498 -3.55 -10.54 17.94
CA SER A 498 -2.29 -10.92 18.60
C SER A 498 -2.26 -10.53 20.08
N ASP A 499 -3.04 -9.53 20.49
CA ASP A 499 -3.28 -9.09 21.86
C ASP A 499 -4.52 -9.74 22.50
N ASN A 500 -5.28 -10.55 21.74
CA ASN A 500 -6.45 -11.23 22.27
C ASN A 500 -6.01 -12.33 23.24
N LEU A 501 -6.53 -12.29 24.48
CA LEU A 501 -6.15 -13.21 25.54
C LEU A 501 -6.38 -14.68 25.16
N LEU A 502 -7.43 -15.02 24.41
CA LEU A 502 -7.65 -16.40 23.95
C LEU A 502 -6.52 -16.86 23.03
N MET A 503 -6.12 -16.01 22.07
CA MET A 503 -5.04 -16.33 21.15
C MET A 503 -3.68 -16.40 21.86
N LEU A 504 -3.44 -15.51 22.81
CA LEU A 504 -2.24 -15.55 23.66
C LEU A 504 -2.18 -16.86 24.48
N THR A 505 -3.31 -17.27 25.05
CA THR A 505 -3.42 -18.50 25.86
C THR A 505 -3.23 -19.77 25.02
N LEU A 506 -3.83 -19.83 23.83
CA LEU A 506 -3.68 -20.96 22.90
C LEU A 506 -2.31 -21.02 22.22
N SER A 507 -1.57 -19.91 22.23
CA SER A 507 -0.23 -19.81 21.67
C SER A 507 0.83 -20.04 22.75
N ARG A 508 1.81 -19.14 22.85
CA ARG A 508 2.86 -19.14 23.87
C ARG A 508 2.83 -17.84 24.68
N GLY A 509 1.72 -17.09 24.71
CA GLY A 509 1.54 -15.93 25.58
C GLY A 509 2.33 -14.68 25.19
N GLY A 510 2.71 -14.51 23.93
CA GLY A 510 3.42 -13.32 23.44
C GLY A 510 4.35 -13.60 22.26
N PRO A 511 5.20 -12.63 21.90
CA PRO A 511 6.13 -12.74 20.78
C PRO A 511 7.10 -13.92 20.87
N ILE A 512 7.08 -14.76 19.84
CA ILE A 512 7.92 -15.95 19.69
C ILE A 512 8.56 -16.06 18.31
N VAL A 513 9.72 -16.71 18.28
CA VAL A 513 10.52 -17.00 17.09
C VAL A 513 10.84 -18.49 17.03
N TRP A 514 10.51 -19.13 15.92
CA TRP A 514 10.76 -20.56 15.72
C TRP A 514 12.14 -20.80 15.11
N MET A 515 12.85 -21.81 15.61
CA MET A 515 14.17 -22.18 15.11
C MET A 515 14.40 -23.69 15.18
N SER A 516 15.38 -24.17 14.41
CA SER A 516 15.73 -25.59 14.39
C SER A 516 16.38 -26.02 15.71
N GLU A 517 16.24 -27.29 16.07
CA GLU A 517 16.95 -27.88 17.21
C GLU A 517 18.47 -27.80 17.06
N THR A 518 18.97 -27.88 15.83
CA THR A 518 20.41 -27.80 15.53
C THR A 518 20.95 -26.39 15.79
N ASP A 519 20.28 -25.36 15.27
CA ASP A 519 20.70 -23.97 15.46
C ASP A 519 20.52 -23.54 16.92
N ALA A 520 19.44 -23.96 17.58
CA ALA A 520 19.22 -23.69 19.00
C ALA A 520 20.33 -24.28 19.88
N LYS A 521 20.68 -25.55 19.65
CA LYS A 521 21.74 -26.24 20.40
C LYS A 521 23.12 -25.60 20.20
N GLU A 522 23.44 -25.19 18.98
CA GLU A 522 24.70 -24.50 18.67
C GLU A 522 24.80 -23.14 19.38
N LEU A 523 23.67 -22.43 19.51
CA LEU A 523 23.57 -21.14 20.19
C LEU A 523 23.37 -21.25 21.71
N GLY A 524 23.22 -22.47 22.26
CA GLY A 524 22.92 -22.68 23.68
C GLY A 524 21.54 -22.15 24.10
N ILE A 525 20.55 -22.23 23.20
CA ILE A 525 19.17 -21.79 23.39
C ILE A 525 18.29 -23.01 23.68
N GLU A 526 17.56 -22.97 24.79
CA GLU A 526 16.50 -23.94 25.13
C GLU A 526 15.13 -23.47 24.65
N ASP A 527 14.13 -24.37 24.61
CA ASP A 527 12.76 -23.96 24.29
C ASP A 527 12.27 -22.91 25.28
N ASN A 528 11.63 -21.85 24.78
CA ASN A 528 11.09 -20.74 25.55
C ASN A 528 12.11 -19.78 26.20
N ASP A 529 13.42 -19.95 25.98
CA ASP A 529 14.42 -18.95 26.35
C ASP A 529 14.15 -17.61 25.65
N TRP A 530 14.44 -16.49 26.32
CA TRP A 530 14.51 -15.18 25.70
C TRP A 530 15.70 -15.12 24.74
N ILE A 531 15.40 -14.67 23.52
CA ILE A 531 16.35 -14.48 22.45
C ILE A 531 16.23 -13.07 21.89
N GLU A 532 17.30 -12.61 21.27
CA GLU A 532 17.37 -11.34 20.57
C GLU A 532 17.75 -11.61 19.11
N VAL A 533 17.03 -10.96 18.20
CA VAL A 533 17.24 -11.08 16.75
C VAL A 533 17.49 -9.69 16.20
N PHE A 534 18.59 -9.49 15.48
CA PHE A 534 19.00 -8.16 15.04
C PHE A 534 19.82 -8.16 13.75
N ASN A 535 19.83 -7.02 13.07
CA ASN A 535 20.74 -6.73 11.97
C ASN A 535 20.92 -5.20 11.85
N SER A 536 21.44 -4.71 10.72
CA SER A 536 21.66 -3.28 10.49
C SER A 536 20.39 -2.44 10.60
N ASN A 537 19.21 -3.02 10.36
CA ASN A 537 17.94 -2.31 10.35
C ASN A 537 17.41 -2.03 11.76
N GLY A 538 17.68 -2.94 12.71
CA GLY A 538 17.15 -2.87 14.06
C GLY A 538 17.30 -4.16 14.84
N ALA A 539 16.60 -4.26 15.97
CA ALA A 539 16.60 -5.43 16.84
C ALA A 539 15.21 -5.72 17.41
N LEU A 540 14.91 -6.98 17.66
CA LEU A 540 13.69 -7.46 18.32
C LEU A 540 14.03 -8.46 19.43
N THR A 541 13.15 -8.55 20.43
CA THR A 541 13.22 -9.54 21.51
C THR A 541 11.99 -10.44 21.44
N ALA A 542 12.17 -11.72 21.76
CA ALA A 542 11.11 -12.71 21.72
C ALA A 542 11.55 -13.96 22.51
N ARG A 543 10.64 -14.92 22.70
CA ARG A 543 11.02 -16.26 23.17
C ARG A 543 11.22 -17.25 22.03
N ALA A 544 12.12 -18.21 22.20
CA ALA A 544 12.36 -19.27 21.24
C ALA A 544 11.24 -20.32 21.24
N VAL A 545 10.91 -20.83 20.05
CA VAL A 545 10.22 -22.12 19.88
C VAL A 545 11.18 -23.06 19.15
N VAL A 546 11.73 -24.02 19.89
CA VAL A 546 12.69 -24.98 19.35
C VAL A 546 11.92 -26.17 18.78
N SER A 547 12.12 -26.48 17.51
CA SER A 547 11.35 -27.55 16.86
C SER A 547 12.09 -28.21 15.72
N GLN A 548 12.10 -29.55 15.72
CA GLN A 548 12.60 -30.40 14.62
C GLN A 548 12.07 -30.03 13.23
N ARG A 549 10.83 -29.51 13.14
CA ARG A 549 10.20 -29.20 11.83
C ARG A 549 10.84 -28.02 11.11
N VAL A 550 11.60 -27.19 11.82
CA VAL A 550 12.31 -26.05 11.23
C VAL A 550 13.66 -26.56 10.74
N PRO A 551 13.97 -26.49 9.44
CA PRO A 551 15.27 -26.92 8.94
C PRO A 551 16.38 -25.95 9.38
N ALA A 552 17.59 -26.47 9.53
CA ALA A 552 18.75 -25.67 9.94
C ALA A 552 19.06 -24.56 8.94
N GLY A 553 19.51 -23.39 9.43
CA GLY A 553 19.87 -22.23 8.61
C GLY A 553 18.74 -21.22 8.37
N MET A 554 17.52 -21.51 8.84
CA MET A 554 16.39 -20.56 8.82
C MET A 554 15.74 -20.41 10.19
N THR A 555 15.07 -19.28 10.38
CA THR A 555 14.20 -19.00 11.51
C THR A 555 12.88 -18.42 11.02
N MET A 556 11.80 -18.64 11.79
CA MET A 556 10.47 -18.13 11.47
C MET A 556 9.89 -17.31 12.62
N MET A 557 9.77 -16.00 12.44
CA MET A 557 8.92 -15.18 13.29
C MET A 557 7.59 -14.95 12.57
N TYR A 558 6.56 -15.67 12.98
CA TYR A 558 5.27 -15.57 12.32
C TYR A 558 4.71 -14.12 12.36
N HIS A 559 4.21 -13.65 11.22
CA HIS A 559 3.66 -12.32 10.97
C HIS A 559 2.19 -12.22 11.45
N ALA A 560 1.80 -11.27 12.31
CA ALA A 560 2.59 -10.27 13.04
C ALA A 560 2.21 -10.27 14.53
N GLN A 561 3.17 -10.27 15.43
CA GLN A 561 2.93 -10.36 16.88
C GLN A 561 2.99 -8.99 17.60
N GLU A 562 3.31 -7.93 16.86
CA GLU A 562 3.34 -6.50 17.24
C GLU A 562 4.08 -6.14 18.55
N ARG A 563 4.01 -4.88 19.00
CA ARG A 563 4.93 -4.27 19.99
C ARG A 563 4.28 -3.85 21.32
N ILE A 564 3.20 -4.51 21.74
CA ILE A 564 2.42 -4.09 22.93
C ILE A 564 2.33 -5.14 24.05
N VAL A 565 2.59 -6.42 23.79
CA VAL A 565 2.42 -7.51 24.77
C VAL A 565 3.72 -8.27 24.96
N ASN A 566 4.12 -8.47 26.22
CA ASN A 566 5.16 -9.41 26.65
C ASN A 566 6.50 -9.29 25.88
N LEU A 567 7.06 -8.07 25.85
CA LEU A 567 8.33 -7.76 25.20
C LEU A 567 9.26 -7.07 26.20
N PRO A 568 10.40 -7.66 26.59
CA PRO A 568 11.39 -6.98 27.40
C PRO A 568 12.16 -5.94 26.57
N GLY A 569 13.01 -5.16 27.25
CA GLY A 569 13.99 -4.28 26.63
C GLY A 569 15.03 -5.06 25.82
N SER A 570 15.58 -4.45 24.79
CA SER A 570 16.64 -4.99 23.92
C SER A 570 18.01 -4.66 24.51
N GLU A 571 18.91 -5.65 24.53
CA GLU A 571 20.31 -5.45 24.92
C GLU A 571 21.10 -4.70 23.83
N ILE A 572 20.65 -4.78 22.56
CA ILE A 572 21.27 -4.07 21.43
C ILE A 572 20.91 -2.58 21.40
N THR A 573 19.64 -2.23 21.57
CA THR A 573 19.15 -0.84 21.42
C THR A 573 19.02 -0.11 22.73
N GLN A 574 18.95 -0.82 23.87
CA GLN A 574 18.62 -0.25 25.19
C GLN A 574 17.23 0.40 25.25
N GLN A 575 16.35 0.06 24.30
CA GLN A 575 14.95 0.48 24.23
C GLN A 575 14.05 -0.74 24.41
N ARG A 576 12.72 -0.57 24.39
CA ARG A 576 11.78 -1.71 24.25
C ARG A 576 12.17 -2.57 23.05
N GLY A 577 12.09 -3.90 23.18
CA GLY A 577 12.29 -4.80 22.04
C GLY A 577 11.45 -4.41 20.82
N GLY A 578 12.04 -4.51 19.62
CA GLY A 578 11.35 -4.25 18.36
C GLY A 578 10.43 -5.39 17.92
N ILE A 579 10.04 -5.35 16.64
CA ILE A 579 9.14 -6.32 16.00
C ILE A 579 9.83 -7.02 14.82
N HIS A 580 9.17 -7.98 14.19
CA HIS A 580 9.70 -8.65 12.99
C HIS A 580 10.14 -7.68 11.87
N ASN A 581 9.49 -6.52 11.72
CA ASN A 581 9.90 -5.50 10.74
C ASN A 581 10.93 -4.49 11.24
N SER A 582 11.36 -4.58 12.51
CA SER A 582 12.54 -3.84 12.97
C SER A 582 13.81 -4.34 12.30
N VAL A 583 13.83 -5.60 11.84
CA VAL A 583 14.97 -6.20 11.14
C VAL A 583 14.81 -6.23 9.62
N THR A 584 13.73 -5.66 9.05
CA THR A 584 13.54 -5.59 7.59
C THR A 584 13.80 -4.19 7.05
N ARG A 585 14.02 -4.06 5.73
CA ARG A 585 14.05 -2.78 5.02
C ARG A 585 13.49 -2.94 3.61
N ILE A 586 12.78 -1.92 3.13
CA ILE A 586 12.31 -1.84 1.74
C ILE A 586 13.52 -1.73 0.82
N THR A 587 13.56 -2.62 -0.17
CA THR A 587 14.50 -2.61 -1.31
C THR A 587 13.66 -2.81 -2.57
N PRO A 588 13.36 -1.74 -3.34
CA PRO A 588 12.50 -1.87 -4.50
C PRO A 588 13.23 -2.55 -5.66
N LYS A 589 12.48 -3.04 -6.64
CA LYS A 589 13.03 -3.68 -7.84
C LYS A 589 12.68 -2.84 -9.08
N PRO A 590 13.64 -2.45 -9.94
CA PRO A 590 13.37 -1.61 -11.10
C PRO A 590 12.30 -2.17 -12.05
N THR A 591 12.21 -3.49 -12.22
CA THR A 591 11.19 -4.09 -13.09
C THR A 591 9.76 -3.81 -12.62
N HIS A 592 9.54 -3.56 -11.32
CA HIS A 592 8.23 -3.18 -10.78
C HIS A 592 7.93 -1.68 -10.87
N MET A 593 8.79 -0.90 -11.54
CA MET A 593 8.58 0.54 -11.78
C MET A 593 8.20 0.86 -13.22
N ILE A 594 8.14 -0.15 -14.09
CA ILE A 594 7.77 -0.01 -15.49
C ILE A 594 6.32 0.51 -15.59
N GLY A 595 6.06 1.38 -16.55
CA GLY A 595 4.74 1.92 -16.85
C GLY A 595 4.61 2.33 -18.32
N GLY A 596 3.41 2.75 -18.73
CA GLY A 596 3.15 3.21 -20.10
C GLY A 596 3.39 2.17 -21.19
N TYR A 597 3.22 0.88 -20.87
CA TYR A 597 3.52 -0.22 -21.78
C TYR A 597 2.51 -1.38 -21.66
N ALA A 598 1.29 -1.19 -22.17
CA ALA A 598 0.22 -2.20 -22.18
C ALA A 598 -0.01 -2.81 -20.77
N GLN A 599 0.25 -4.10 -20.56
CA GLN A 599 0.11 -4.74 -19.23
C GLN A 599 1.09 -4.20 -18.17
N LEU A 600 2.16 -3.55 -18.60
CA LEU A 600 3.11 -2.87 -17.70
C LEU A 600 2.77 -1.37 -17.71
N ALA A 601 1.56 -1.05 -17.27
CA ALA A 601 1.09 0.31 -17.03
C ALA A 601 0.49 0.41 -15.62
N TYR A 602 0.37 1.63 -15.10
CA TYR A 602 -0.03 1.79 -13.71
C TYR A 602 -1.53 1.51 -13.52
N GLY A 603 -1.88 0.97 -12.37
CA GLY A 603 -3.23 1.00 -11.84
C GLY A 603 -3.14 0.91 -10.32
N PHE A 604 -4.09 1.49 -9.60
CA PHE A 604 -4.06 1.42 -8.14
C PHE A 604 -4.14 -0.06 -7.69
N ASN A 605 -3.11 -0.51 -6.96
CA ASN A 605 -2.89 -1.91 -6.58
C ASN A 605 -2.71 -2.92 -7.74
N TYR A 606 -2.68 -2.46 -8.99
CA TYR A 606 -2.40 -3.32 -10.15
C TYR A 606 -0.89 -3.51 -10.35
N TYR A 607 -0.11 -2.42 -10.30
CA TYR A 607 1.33 -2.45 -10.51
C TYR A 607 2.07 -1.45 -9.62
N GLY A 608 3.37 -1.70 -9.44
CA GLY A 608 4.26 -0.89 -8.61
C GLY A 608 5.19 -1.73 -7.75
N THR A 609 6.20 -1.09 -7.17
CA THR A 609 7.18 -1.74 -6.28
C THR A 609 6.51 -2.45 -5.10
N VAL A 610 7.07 -3.56 -4.65
CA VAL A 610 6.51 -4.43 -3.60
C VAL A 610 7.43 -4.51 -2.37
N GLY A 611 6.85 -4.71 -1.19
CA GLY A 611 7.58 -4.86 0.08
C GLY A 611 8.07 -6.29 0.34
N SER A 612 8.91 -6.84 -0.55
CA SER A 612 9.57 -8.15 -0.37
C SER A 612 10.42 -8.18 0.90
N ASN A 613 10.54 -9.34 1.54
CA ASN A 613 11.15 -9.45 2.87
C ASN A 613 11.80 -10.82 3.20
N ARG A 614 11.64 -11.84 2.35
CA ARG A 614 12.02 -13.22 2.71
C ARG A 614 13.50 -13.53 2.49
N ASP A 615 14.18 -12.69 1.73
CA ASP A 615 15.63 -12.71 1.52
C ASP A 615 16.40 -12.21 2.73
N GLU A 616 15.73 -11.64 3.74
CA GLU A 616 16.39 -11.03 4.89
C GLU A 616 17.17 -12.08 5.72
N PHE A 617 18.32 -11.66 6.22
CA PHE A 617 19.12 -12.40 7.18
C PHE A 617 19.26 -11.60 8.47
N VAL A 618 19.40 -12.32 9.57
CA VAL A 618 19.49 -11.74 10.92
C VAL A 618 20.54 -12.47 11.74
N VAL A 619 21.12 -11.77 12.71
CA VAL A 619 21.85 -12.37 13.82
C VAL A 619 20.84 -12.84 14.86
N VAL A 620 20.98 -14.07 15.33
CA VAL A 620 20.22 -14.63 16.46
C VAL A 620 21.17 -14.98 17.59
N ARG A 621 20.76 -14.68 18.83
CA ARG A 621 21.46 -15.08 20.06
C ARG A 621 20.50 -15.23 21.25
N LYS A 622 20.95 -15.96 22.28
CA LYS A 622 20.31 -15.97 23.60
C LYS A 622 20.49 -14.60 24.28
N MET A 623 19.43 -14.08 24.89
CA MET A 623 19.53 -12.89 25.75
C MET A 623 20.21 -13.22 27.08
N LYS A 624 20.89 -12.23 27.67
CA LYS A 624 21.49 -12.34 29.00
C LYS A 624 20.66 -11.60 30.04
N ASN A 625 20.46 -10.29 29.87
CA ASN A 625 19.67 -9.47 30.79
C ASN A 625 18.27 -9.22 30.21
N ILE A 626 17.25 -9.53 30.99
CA ILE A 626 15.84 -9.36 30.65
C ILE A 626 15.34 -8.20 31.50
N ASN A 627 15.61 -6.99 31.02
CA ASN A 627 15.19 -5.76 31.67
C ASN A 627 13.88 -5.28 31.08
N TRP A 628 12.84 -5.12 31.88
CA TRP A 628 11.50 -4.74 31.40
C TRP A 628 11.34 -3.24 31.17
N LEU A 629 12.26 -2.42 31.65
CA LEU A 629 12.28 -0.96 31.45
C LEU A 629 10.96 -0.28 31.88
N ASP A 630 10.32 -0.79 32.93
CA ASP A 630 9.05 -0.29 33.48
C ASP A 630 9.18 0.25 34.92
N GLY A 631 10.33 0.02 35.57
CA GLY A 631 10.58 0.45 36.94
C GLY A 631 10.01 -0.47 38.01
N GLU A 632 9.51 -1.66 37.66
CA GLU A 632 8.90 -2.59 38.62
C GLU A 632 9.93 -3.36 39.47
N GLY A 633 11.20 -3.41 39.05
CA GLY A 633 12.24 -4.15 39.78
C GLY A 633 12.13 -5.67 39.67
N ASN A 634 11.35 -6.16 38.70
CA ASN A 634 11.17 -7.58 38.39
C ASN A 634 11.96 -7.98 37.13
N ASP A 635 13.20 -7.52 37.00
CA ASP A 635 14.09 -7.90 35.89
C ASP A 635 14.72 -9.28 36.14
N GLN A 636 15.10 -9.99 35.07
CA GLN A 636 15.72 -11.32 35.16
C GLN A 636 17.08 -11.38 34.46
N VAL A 637 17.88 -12.38 34.83
CA VAL A 637 19.12 -12.73 34.14
C VAL A 637 19.04 -14.20 33.70
N GLN A 638 19.29 -14.45 32.42
CA GLN A 638 19.44 -15.79 31.85
C GLN A 638 20.91 -16.21 31.89
N GLU A 639 21.23 -17.11 32.82
CA GLU A 639 22.55 -17.72 32.91
C GLU A 639 22.77 -18.73 31.78
N SER A 640 24.04 -18.93 31.40
CA SER A 640 24.42 -19.99 30.46
C SER A 640 24.11 -21.36 31.07
N VAL A 641 23.55 -22.26 30.26
CA VAL A 641 23.38 -23.66 30.67
C VAL A 641 24.78 -24.25 30.87
N LYS A 642 25.06 -24.78 32.08
CA LYS A 642 26.37 -25.37 32.44
C LYS A 642 26.68 -26.63 31.64
#